data_AF-A0A9P8RNE1-F1
#
_entry.id   AF-A0A9P8RNE1-F1
#
_cell.length_a   1.000
_cell.length_b   1.000
_cell.length_c   1.000
_cell.angle_alpha   90.00
_cell.angle_beta   90.00
_cell.angle_gamma   90.00
#
_symmetry.space_group_name_H-M   'P 1'
#
loop_
_entity.id
_entity.type
_entity.pdbx_description
1 polymer ?
#
loop_
_entity_poly.entity_id
_entity_poly.type
_entity_poly.pdbx_seq_one_letter_code
_entity_poly.pdbx_strand_id
1 'polypeptide(L)'
;MSKPILLHLGEPIKWNHELYQKLGETFVIIRNESLTRDSFIQAMKQKKYGEFYAMYRPFWNSGNEMGNWDSELINLLPPSVKIFASAGAGFDWVDTGCFAQRGIVYCNSAIMCTESVADAAIWLMLDTFRSFSWSAEAARSLDTDQFWDAHRNIAAVTHNPKGHNLGIIGLGNIGFRIAQKAHTAFGMKILYNDIVRKSPEVESSVEAVFYEELTDMLAVSDCVIVATPFGGSKVLDGPTISKMKHGSRLCNIARGKLIDEDALISALESGQIAAAGLDVHYNEPHVNPKLANMKNVVVMCHTAGASIESHIGFERLGMENLLSFFETGKALTPVNAHLLPSVKYALVVCLTMGDLTAQVLGALSSESSVLSSDVFPSVPSTLVKSALDRLASREMVSYQTLDREEVVLTEEGKTIAEEGSHEAKVFEAVRKAVEGLKIGDLPGLVGKESAKVGAGKAFKEGWIKKEKDLLVANTDSITDLTREQLRTIQEKRTHPDVKTIADLRKRKLVAMQKVISFRICKGPKYAAELVKEETDLTAEMLASGSWKNLKFKSYNFKAQGAHTPSGALHPLNKVRHEFRQIFFEMGFTEMPTNRFVETGFWNFDALYVPQQHPARDLHDTFYISDPVVADRPRAGHETVRPAPESSSVGTKQEEPLDYDGYWDNVKAVHENGKYGSIGYRYTWSPEEALRLVMRTHTTAVSTAMLHKLAANPRPARYFSIDRVFRNESVDATHLAEFHQVEGVIADFGLTLGGLIGFMETFFAKMGVHGLRFKPAYNPYTEPSMEIFGWHEGLGRWVEIGNSGMFRPEMLQPMGMPKDMRVYGWGLSLERPTMIKYGVSNIRELLGHKVDLNFVEGNPAVRLEKD
;
A
#
# COMPACT_ATOMS: atom_id res chain seq x y z
N MET A 1 27.00 3.42 22.38
CA MET A 1 26.75 4.88 22.26
C MET A 1 25.26 5.13 22.38
N SER A 2 24.85 6.25 22.95
CA SER A 2 23.43 6.66 22.99
C SER A 2 22.92 7.01 21.58
N LYS A 3 21.66 6.71 21.29
CA LYS A 3 21.02 7.04 20.01
C LYS A 3 21.02 8.56 19.77
N PRO A 4 21.23 9.06 18.53
CA PRO A 4 21.12 10.47 18.20
C PRO A 4 19.70 11.01 18.45
N ILE A 5 19.59 12.28 18.84
CA ILE A 5 18.29 12.94 19.04
C ILE A 5 17.73 13.45 17.70
N LEU A 6 16.45 13.18 17.46
CA LEU A 6 15.63 13.73 16.37
C LEU A 6 14.61 14.72 16.95
N LEU A 7 14.64 15.96 16.49
CA LEU A 7 13.65 16.98 16.86
C LEU A 7 12.42 16.90 15.94
N HIS A 8 11.30 16.51 16.50
CA HIS A 8 10.02 16.35 15.82
C HIS A 8 9.17 17.63 15.95
N LEU A 9 8.88 18.28 14.82
CA LEU A 9 8.08 19.51 14.73
C LEU A 9 6.63 19.20 14.36
N GLY A 10 5.67 19.86 15.01
CA GLY A 10 4.24 19.70 14.69
C GLY A 10 3.60 18.44 15.27
N GLU A 11 2.42 18.08 14.75
CA GLU A 11 1.57 16.97 15.21
C GLU A 11 2.24 15.58 15.07
N PRO A 12 1.92 14.59 15.94
CA PRO A 12 2.42 13.23 15.78
C PRO A 12 1.97 12.59 14.47
N ILE A 13 2.77 11.66 13.95
CA ILE A 13 2.40 10.84 12.78
C ILE A 13 1.06 10.10 12.99
N LYS A 14 0.31 9.90 11.90
CA LYS A 14 -1.04 9.33 11.86
C LYS A 14 -1.14 7.99 11.13
N TRP A 15 -0.25 7.69 10.18
CA TRP A 15 -0.40 6.48 9.35
C TRP A 15 0.81 5.53 9.40
N ASN A 16 2.03 6.03 9.33
CA ASN A 16 3.23 5.19 9.15
C ASN A 16 3.86 4.73 10.47
N HIS A 17 3.07 4.09 11.34
CA HIS A 17 3.48 3.74 12.72
C HIS A 17 4.66 2.77 12.79
N GLU A 18 4.71 1.75 11.93
CA GLU A 18 5.82 0.78 11.90
C GLU A 18 7.14 1.45 11.49
N LEU A 19 7.11 2.31 10.47
CA LEU A 19 8.27 3.06 10.04
C LEU A 19 8.73 4.06 11.11
N TYR A 20 7.80 4.66 11.85
CA TYR A 20 8.11 5.52 12.98
C TYR A 20 8.72 4.76 14.17
N GLN A 21 8.31 3.51 14.41
CA GLN A 21 8.98 2.63 15.37
C GLN A 21 10.43 2.35 14.96
N LYS A 22 10.67 2.03 13.68
CA LYS A 22 12.03 1.87 13.12
C LYS A 22 12.85 3.15 13.24
N LEU A 23 12.22 4.32 13.06
CA LEU A 23 12.87 5.60 13.31
C LEU A 23 13.28 5.73 14.80
N GLY A 24 12.44 5.31 15.73
CA GLY A 24 12.75 5.25 17.18
C GLY A 24 13.81 4.21 17.57
N GLU A 25 14.06 3.20 16.74
CA GLU A 25 15.20 2.30 16.90
C GLU A 25 16.52 3.03 16.60
N THR A 26 16.49 4.00 15.69
CA THR A 26 17.66 4.78 15.27
C THR A 26 17.85 6.05 16.12
N PHE A 27 16.75 6.73 16.50
CA PHE A 27 16.77 8.02 17.17
C PHE A 27 16.06 8.03 18.52
N VAL A 28 16.48 8.92 19.42
CA VAL A 28 15.61 9.41 20.51
C VAL A 28 14.77 10.55 19.95
N ILE A 29 13.46 10.35 19.82
CA ILE A 29 12.58 11.36 19.23
C ILE A 29 12.07 12.30 20.33
N ILE A 30 12.38 13.59 20.20
CA ILE A 30 11.92 14.65 21.11
C ILE A 30 10.95 15.54 20.35
N ARG A 31 9.75 15.76 20.89
CA ARG A 31 8.79 16.70 20.30
C ARG A 31 9.10 18.14 20.69
N ASN A 32 8.96 19.04 19.73
CA ASN A 32 8.98 20.47 19.99
C ASN A 32 7.69 20.89 20.70
N GLU A 33 7.84 21.52 21.87
CA GLU A 33 6.74 22.09 22.65
C GLU A 33 6.69 23.63 22.53
N SER A 34 7.75 24.24 22.01
CA SER A 34 7.86 25.67 21.81
C SER A 34 7.27 26.05 20.44
N LEU A 35 5.96 26.32 20.43
CA LEU A 35 5.21 26.50 19.18
C LEU A 35 5.43 27.89 18.54
N THR A 36 5.53 28.96 19.32
CA THR A 36 5.76 30.30 18.73
C THR A 36 7.23 30.52 18.39
N ARG A 37 7.50 31.37 17.40
CA ARG A 37 8.87 31.76 17.02
C ARG A 37 9.70 32.21 18.22
N ASP A 38 9.18 33.12 19.03
CA ASP A 38 9.88 33.63 20.22
C ASP A 38 10.18 32.52 21.24
N SER A 39 9.18 31.65 21.51
CA SER A 39 9.38 30.54 22.44
C SER A 39 10.40 29.52 21.93
N PHE A 40 10.47 29.33 20.60
CA PHE A 40 11.43 28.43 19.97
C PHE A 40 12.84 29.02 20.02
N ILE A 41 12.99 30.31 19.74
CA ILE A 41 14.24 31.06 19.89
C ILE A 41 14.75 30.96 21.33
N GLN A 42 13.89 31.17 22.33
CA GLN A 42 14.27 31.04 23.74
C GLN A 42 14.67 29.60 24.08
N ALA A 43 13.95 28.59 23.58
CA ALA A 43 14.29 27.19 23.80
C ALA A 43 15.64 26.80 23.18
N MET A 44 15.98 27.30 21.99
CA MET A 44 17.30 27.11 21.37
C MET A 44 18.40 27.77 22.21
N LYS A 45 18.20 29.03 22.64
CA LYS A 45 19.16 29.77 23.48
C LYS A 45 19.41 29.09 24.83
N GLN A 46 18.36 28.53 25.43
CA GLN A 46 18.43 27.78 26.68
C GLN A 46 18.90 26.32 26.50
N LYS A 47 19.16 25.90 25.26
CA LYS A 47 19.51 24.51 24.91
C LYS A 47 18.50 23.49 25.45
N LYS A 48 17.20 23.83 25.46
CA LYS A 48 16.10 23.01 26.02
C LYS A 48 16.13 21.57 25.49
N TYR A 49 16.42 21.39 24.21
CA TYR A 49 16.40 20.07 23.55
C TYR A 49 17.77 19.38 23.49
N GLY A 50 18.82 19.97 24.08
CA GLY A 50 20.18 19.47 24.02
C GLY A 50 20.79 19.47 22.62
N GLU A 51 21.79 18.62 22.40
CA GLU A 51 22.38 18.37 21.09
C GLU A 51 21.50 17.40 20.29
N PHE A 52 20.99 17.83 19.13
CA PHE A 52 20.20 17.00 18.22
C PHE A 52 20.76 17.02 16.81
N TYR A 53 20.57 15.93 16.09
CA TYR A 53 21.29 15.65 14.84
C TYR A 53 20.39 15.76 13.61
N ALA A 54 19.08 15.67 13.81
CA ALA A 54 18.11 15.69 12.74
C ALA A 54 16.84 16.43 13.16
N MET A 55 16.11 16.91 12.18
CA MET A 55 14.78 17.51 12.34
C MET A 55 13.78 16.85 11.40
N TYR A 56 12.56 16.69 11.88
CA TYR A 56 11.48 16.06 11.13
C TYR A 56 10.17 16.85 11.27
N ARG A 57 9.54 17.17 10.14
CA ARG A 57 8.20 17.75 10.09
C ARG A 57 7.29 16.86 9.22
N PRO A 58 6.42 16.01 9.82
CA PRO A 58 5.59 15.04 9.09
C PRO A 58 4.45 15.65 8.27
N PHE A 59 4.00 16.86 8.63
CA PHE A 59 2.85 17.52 8.00
C PHE A 59 3.24 18.89 7.46
N TRP A 60 2.59 19.33 6.38
CA TRP A 60 2.79 20.68 5.85
C TRP A 60 1.97 21.72 6.62
N ASN A 61 0.84 21.32 7.21
CA ASN A 61 -0.11 22.16 7.95
C ASN A 61 0.13 22.18 9.47
N SER A 62 1.20 21.56 9.98
CA SER A 62 1.64 21.70 11.37
C SER A 62 3.17 21.74 11.44
N GLY A 63 3.74 22.26 12.53
CA GLY A 63 5.19 22.37 12.68
C GLY A 63 5.80 23.54 11.90
N ASN A 64 4.98 24.52 11.53
CA ASN A 64 5.38 25.78 10.88
C ASN A 64 5.04 27.03 11.72
N GLU A 65 4.69 26.84 12.99
CA GLU A 65 4.20 27.89 13.89
C GLU A 65 5.30 28.93 14.24
N MET A 66 6.57 28.59 14.00
CA MET A 66 7.72 29.50 14.12
C MET A 66 7.93 30.41 12.89
N GLY A 67 7.12 30.25 11.85
CA GLY A 67 7.22 30.99 10.59
C GLY A 67 8.42 30.58 9.74
N ASN A 68 8.97 31.53 9.00
CA ASN A 68 10.06 31.27 8.06
C ASN A 68 11.34 30.80 8.76
N TRP A 69 11.97 29.76 8.20
CA TRP A 69 13.31 29.33 8.56
C TRP A 69 14.33 30.18 7.80
N ASP A 70 14.56 31.37 8.34
CA ASP A 70 15.57 32.32 7.88
C ASP A 70 16.87 32.18 8.68
N SER A 71 17.83 33.06 8.40
CA SER A 71 19.12 33.07 9.10
C SER A 71 18.99 33.23 10.62
N GLU A 72 17.96 33.91 11.14
CA GLU A 72 17.79 34.09 12.59
C GLU A 72 17.53 32.74 13.28
N LEU A 73 16.57 31.96 12.78
CA LEU A 73 16.29 30.63 13.33
C LEU A 73 17.40 29.64 13.00
N ILE A 74 17.85 29.62 11.75
CA ILE A 74 18.84 28.64 11.29
C ILE A 74 20.15 28.80 12.06
N ASN A 75 20.59 30.03 12.39
CA ASN A 75 21.81 30.27 13.15
C ASN A 75 21.76 29.80 14.61
N LEU A 76 20.56 29.58 15.17
CA LEU A 76 20.40 29.08 16.54
C LEU A 76 20.47 27.56 16.67
N LEU A 77 20.44 26.83 15.55
CA LEU A 77 20.52 25.37 15.58
C LEU A 77 21.87 24.89 16.14
N PRO A 78 21.92 23.73 16.85
CA PRO A 78 23.18 23.12 17.24
C PRO A 78 24.08 22.76 16.04
N PRO A 79 25.42 22.82 16.16
CA PRO A 79 26.33 22.37 15.09
C PRO A 79 26.20 20.88 14.73
N SER A 80 25.60 20.09 15.62
CA SER A 80 25.33 18.67 15.43
C SER A 80 24.23 18.37 14.41
N VAL A 81 23.34 19.33 14.11
CA VAL A 81 22.27 19.13 13.12
C VAL A 81 22.86 18.91 11.73
N LYS A 82 22.44 17.84 11.04
CA LYS A 82 22.90 17.47 9.70
C LYS A 82 21.80 17.41 8.64
N ILE A 83 20.55 17.19 9.06
CA ILE A 83 19.43 17.04 8.13
C ILE A 83 18.13 17.58 8.70
N PHE A 84 17.32 18.20 7.85
CA PHE A 84 15.94 18.55 8.11
C PHE A 84 15.05 17.99 6.99
N ALA A 85 14.24 16.98 7.30
CA ALA A 85 13.23 16.42 6.40
C ALA A 85 11.86 17.01 6.71
N SER A 86 11.23 17.61 5.71
CA SER A 86 9.98 18.34 5.87
C SER A 86 8.94 17.94 4.82
N ALA A 87 7.70 17.75 5.26
CA ALA A 87 6.55 17.54 4.39
C ALA A 87 6.23 18.78 3.53
N GLY A 88 5.68 18.52 2.35
CA GLY A 88 5.32 19.53 1.35
C GLY A 88 6.26 19.58 0.15
N ALA A 89 5.82 20.24 -0.92
CA ALA A 89 6.60 20.42 -2.14
C ALA A 89 7.39 21.74 -2.13
N GLY A 90 6.73 22.86 -1.87
CA GLY A 90 7.40 24.17 -1.89
C GLY A 90 8.07 24.53 -0.56
N PHE A 91 9.14 25.32 -0.69
CA PHE A 91 10.08 25.59 0.38
C PHE A 91 10.48 27.07 0.46
N ASP A 92 9.66 27.98 -0.05
CA ASP A 92 9.94 29.44 -0.07
C ASP A 92 10.04 30.05 1.34
N TRP A 93 9.50 29.35 2.34
CA TRP A 93 9.61 29.69 3.76
C TRP A 93 10.93 29.22 4.38
N VAL A 94 11.81 28.58 3.61
CA VAL A 94 13.10 28.02 4.05
C VAL A 94 14.25 28.61 3.25
N ASP A 95 15.21 29.21 3.95
CA ASP A 95 16.49 29.60 3.37
C ASP A 95 17.41 28.37 3.24
N THR A 96 17.26 27.67 2.12
CA THR A 96 18.05 26.47 1.79
C THR A 96 19.54 26.76 1.61
N GLY A 97 19.90 27.99 1.25
CA GLY A 97 21.29 28.45 1.16
C GLY A 97 21.93 28.60 2.53
N CYS A 98 21.23 29.20 3.49
CA CYS A 98 21.68 29.29 4.88
C CYS A 98 21.86 27.90 5.52
N PHE A 99 20.93 26.96 5.25
CA PHE A 99 21.12 25.57 5.64
C PHE A 99 22.37 24.94 5.01
N ALA A 100 22.61 25.18 3.72
CA ALA A 100 23.76 24.61 3.02
C ALA A 100 25.10 25.17 3.54
N GLN A 101 25.17 26.48 3.85
CA GLN A 101 26.35 27.11 4.47
C GLN A 101 26.71 26.48 5.82
N ARG A 102 25.70 25.99 6.56
CA ARG A 102 25.87 25.25 7.82
C ARG A 102 26.11 23.74 7.63
N GLY A 103 26.15 23.25 6.40
CA GLY A 103 26.30 21.82 6.09
C GLY A 103 25.07 20.98 6.44
N ILE A 104 23.87 21.59 6.46
CA ILE A 104 22.61 20.92 6.76
C ILE A 104 21.89 20.59 5.45
N VAL A 105 21.55 19.32 5.26
CA VAL A 105 20.73 18.85 4.13
C VAL A 105 19.27 19.16 4.41
N TYR A 106 18.59 19.85 3.50
CA TYR A 106 17.15 20.05 3.56
C TYR A 106 16.45 19.17 2.52
N CYS A 107 15.44 18.43 2.96
CA CYS A 107 14.66 17.52 2.10
C CYS A 107 13.19 17.95 2.12
N ASN A 108 12.58 17.96 0.94
CA ASN A 108 11.14 18.09 0.78
C ASN A 108 10.54 16.75 0.34
N SER A 109 9.22 16.71 0.20
CA SER A 109 8.50 15.49 -0.21
C SER A 109 7.64 15.72 -1.45
N ALA A 110 8.09 16.58 -2.38
CA ALA A 110 7.30 17.05 -3.53
C ALA A 110 6.71 15.92 -4.40
N ILE A 111 7.43 14.82 -4.57
CA ILE A 111 6.97 13.67 -5.36
C ILE A 111 5.69 13.02 -4.79
N MET A 112 5.45 13.15 -3.49
CA MET A 112 4.31 12.49 -2.82
C MET A 112 2.97 13.15 -3.13
N CYS A 113 2.93 14.43 -3.52
CA CYS A 113 1.69 15.12 -3.91
C CYS A 113 1.53 15.30 -5.42
N THR A 114 2.39 14.66 -6.24
CA THR A 114 2.41 14.83 -7.69
C THR A 114 1.06 14.48 -8.34
N GLU A 115 0.43 13.38 -7.93
CA GLU A 115 -0.90 13.00 -8.44
C GLU A 115 -1.96 14.03 -8.11
N SER A 116 -2.09 14.41 -6.83
CA SER A 116 -3.13 15.32 -6.35
C SER A 116 -3.03 16.70 -7.00
N VAL A 117 -1.81 17.26 -7.09
CA VAL A 117 -1.61 18.55 -7.75
C VAL A 117 -1.94 18.46 -9.23
N ALA A 118 -1.57 17.36 -9.90
CA ALA A 118 -1.93 17.17 -11.30
C ALA A 118 -3.45 17.03 -11.51
N ASP A 119 -4.17 16.37 -10.62
CA ASP A 119 -5.64 16.28 -10.68
C ASP A 119 -6.31 17.64 -10.50
N ALA A 120 -5.86 18.44 -9.53
CA ALA A 120 -6.34 19.80 -9.33
C ALA A 120 -6.04 20.70 -10.54
N ALA A 121 -4.86 20.57 -11.15
CA ALA A 121 -4.50 21.31 -12.35
C ALA A 121 -5.40 20.94 -13.54
N ILE A 122 -5.72 19.65 -13.72
CA ILE A 122 -6.67 19.20 -14.76
C ILE A 122 -8.08 19.73 -14.47
N TRP A 123 -8.51 19.76 -13.21
CA TRP A 123 -9.80 20.34 -12.83
C TRP A 123 -9.86 21.84 -13.14
N LEU A 124 -8.85 22.62 -12.74
CA LEU A 124 -8.75 24.05 -13.06
C LEU A 124 -8.74 24.28 -14.58
N MET A 125 -7.95 23.50 -15.32
CA MET A 125 -7.92 23.55 -16.78
C MET A 125 -9.32 23.28 -17.36
N LEU A 126 -9.98 22.19 -16.98
CA LEU A 126 -11.34 21.88 -17.44
C LEU A 126 -12.31 23.02 -17.13
N ASP A 127 -12.20 23.63 -15.96
CA ASP A 127 -13.06 24.73 -15.57
C ASP A 127 -12.82 25.99 -16.42
N THR A 128 -11.57 26.32 -16.74
CA THR A 128 -11.29 27.42 -17.69
C THR A 128 -11.77 27.16 -19.12
N PHE A 129 -11.92 25.88 -19.51
CA PHE A 129 -12.48 25.50 -20.80
C PHE A 129 -14.02 25.46 -20.78
N ARG A 130 -14.64 25.07 -19.67
CA ARG A 130 -16.05 24.65 -19.60
C ARG A 130 -16.92 25.44 -18.61
N SER A 131 -16.34 26.34 -17.84
CA SER A 131 -17.03 27.22 -16.88
C SER A 131 -17.96 26.47 -15.92
N PHE A 132 -17.50 25.33 -15.39
CA PHE A 132 -18.29 24.52 -14.46
C PHE A 132 -18.50 25.23 -13.12
N SER A 133 -17.55 26.04 -12.65
CA SER A 133 -17.70 26.84 -11.43
C SER A 133 -18.83 27.84 -11.56
N TRP A 134 -18.91 28.59 -12.68
CA TRP A 134 -20.05 29.48 -12.94
C TRP A 134 -21.38 28.71 -12.94
N SER A 135 -21.45 27.57 -13.62
CA SER A 135 -22.66 26.73 -13.60
C SER A 135 -23.02 26.25 -12.19
N ALA A 136 -22.04 25.84 -11.39
CA ALA A 136 -22.25 25.28 -10.07
C ALA A 136 -22.64 26.36 -9.05
N GLU A 137 -22.03 27.55 -9.12
CA GLU A 137 -22.37 28.71 -8.30
C GLU A 137 -23.78 29.20 -8.58
N ALA A 138 -24.14 29.34 -9.86
CA ALA A 138 -25.49 29.71 -10.26
C ALA A 138 -26.56 28.71 -9.78
N ALA A 139 -26.25 27.41 -9.78
CA ALA A 139 -27.14 26.38 -9.25
C ALA A 139 -27.24 26.43 -7.72
N ARG A 140 -26.14 26.69 -7.01
CA ARG A 140 -26.09 26.73 -5.54
C ARG A 140 -26.66 28.02 -4.96
N SER A 141 -26.69 29.11 -5.71
CA SER A 141 -27.23 30.39 -5.24
C SER A 141 -28.75 30.34 -5.03
N LEU A 142 -29.43 29.34 -5.59
CA LEU A 142 -30.90 29.20 -5.61
C LEU A 142 -31.61 30.40 -6.27
N ASP A 143 -30.87 31.22 -7.01
CA ASP A 143 -31.37 32.37 -7.73
C ASP A 143 -31.72 31.94 -9.16
N THR A 144 -32.99 32.05 -9.52
CA THR A 144 -33.49 31.65 -10.84
C THR A 144 -32.88 32.45 -11.98
N ASP A 145 -32.58 33.73 -11.76
CA ASP A 145 -31.99 34.57 -12.80
C ASP A 145 -30.54 34.18 -13.06
N GLN A 146 -29.77 33.89 -11.99
CA GLN A 146 -28.40 33.38 -12.13
C GLN A 146 -28.37 32.01 -12.81
N PHE A 147 -29.31 31.12 -12.46
CA PHE A 147 -29.44 29.82 -13.11
C PHE A 147 -29.68 29.96 -14.61
N TRP A 148 -30.64 30.80 -15.02
CA TRP A 148 -30.96 31.00 -16.43
C TRP A 148 -29.89 31.77 -17.19
N ASP A 149 -29.17 32.69 -16.54
CA ASP A 149 -27.99 33.35 -17.10
C ASP A 149 -26.91 32.31 -17.47
N ALA A 150 -26.52 31.46 -16.51
CA ALA A 150 -25.55 30.39 -16.75
C ALA A 150 -26.04 29.40 -17.83
N HIS A 151 -27.28 28.93 -17.72
CA HIS A 151 -27.86 27.96 -18.66
C HIS A 151 -27.86 28.44 -20.11
N ARG A 152 -28.11 29.73 -20.35
CA ARG A 152 -28.19 30.30 -21.71
C ARG A 152 -26.82 30.70 -22.25
N ASN A 153 -25.92 31.19 -21.40
CA ASN A 153 -24.73 31.91 -21.86
C ASN A 153 -23.43 31.09 -21.82
N ILE A 154 -23.34 30.01 -21.02
CA ILE A 154 -22.11 29.20 -20.91
C ILE A 154 -21.71 28.57 -22.25
N ALA A 155 -22.66 28.09 -23.05
CA ALA A 155 -22.37 27.45 -24.33
C ALA A 155 -21.68 28.40 -25.34
N ALA A 156 -21.87 29.71 -25.20
CA ALA A 156 -21.31 30.71 -26.09
C ALA A 156 -19.83 31.04 -25.80
N VAL A 157 -19.31 30.67 -24.62
CA VAL A 157 -17.96 31.05 -24.16
C VAL A 157 -17.07 29.85 -23.80
N THR A 158 -17.57 28.63 -24.00
CA THR A 158 -16.86 27.40 -23.61
C THR A 158 -16.39 26.57 -24.80
N HIS A 159 -15.33 25.80 -24.58
CA HIS A 159 -14.71 24.96 -25.60
C HIS A 159 -14.32 23.60 -25.01
N ASN A 160 -14.29 22.56 -25.83
CA ASN A 160 -13.71 21.29 -25.41
C ASN A 160 -12.17 21.36 -25.45
N PRO A 161 -11.44 20.78 -24.47
CA PRO A 161 -9.97 20.81 -24.48
C PRO A 161 -9.34 20.10 -25.68
N LYS A 162 -9.98 19.05 -26.22
CA LYS A 162 -9.44 18.21 -27.29
C LYS A 162 -8.94 19.02 -28.49
N GLY A 163 -7.71 18.72 -28.91
CA GLY A 163 -7.04 19.34 -30.06
C GLY A 163 -6.37 20.68 -29.80
N HIS A 164 -6.60 21.31 -28.64
CA HIS A 164 -5.96 22.57 -28.24
C HIS A 164 -4.53 22.34 -27.72
N ASN A 165 -3.71 23.38 -27.81
CA ASN A 165 -2.34 23.41 -27.30
C ASN A 165 -2.33 23.75 -25.81
N LEU A 166 -1.77 22.86 -25.00
CA LEU A 166 -1.50 23.07 -23.58
C LEU A 166 -0.01 23.41 -23.39
N GLY A 167 0.29 24.66 -23.04
CA GLY A 167 1.63 25.11 -22.67
C GLY A 167 1.89 24.90 -21.18
N ILE A 168 2.94 24.15 -20.83
CA ILE A 168 3.32 23.90 -19.44
C ILE A 168 4.64 24.61 -19.14
N ILE A 169 4.62 25.53 -18.17
CA ILE A 169 5.82 26.20 -17.67
C ILE A 169 6.40 25.37 -16.53
N GLY A 170 7.51 24.67 -16.81
CA GLY A 170 8.16 23.72 -15.92
C GLY A 170 7.62 22.30 -16.10
N LEU A 171 8.38 21.43 -16.77
CA LEU A 171 8.01 20.03 -17.00
C LEU A 171 8.67 19.10 -15.95
N GLY A 172 8.65 19.51 -14.68
CA GLY A 172 9.05 18.66 -13.54
C GLY A 172 8.09 17.49 -13.32
N ASN A 173 8.17 16.81 -12.17
CA ASN A 173 7.29 15.65 -11.87
C ASN A 173 5.79 16.00 -12.00
N ILE A 174 5.37 17.15 -11.46
CA ILE A 174 3.99 17.64 -11.55
C ILE A 174 3.63 18.01 -13.00
N GLY A 175 4.45 18.85 -13.65
CA GLY A 175 4.20 19.27 -15.03
C GLY A 175 4.11 18.10 -16.01
N PHE A 176 5.01 17.12 -15.89
CA PHE A 176 4.97 15.91 -16.70
C PHE A 176 3.73 15.05 -16.41
N ARG A 177 3.30 14.94 -15.15
CA ARG A 177 2.08 14.20 -14.82
C ARG A 177 0.82 14.88 -15.36
N ILE A 178 0.78 16.21 -15.37
CA ILE A 178 -0.27 16.99 -16.03
C ILE A 178 -0.27 16.72 -17.53
N ALA A 179 0.90 16.76 -18.18
CA ALA A 179 1.04 16.44 -19.60
C ALA A 179 0.50 15.06 -19.94
N GLN A 180 0.83 14.03 -19.15
CA GLN A 180 0.31 12.67 -19.35
C GLN A 180 -1.22 12.62 -19.32
N LYS A 181 -1.84 13.25 -18.32
CA LYS A 181 -3.31 13.28 -18.17
C LYS A 181 -3.96 14.06 -19.31
N ALA A 182 -3.46 15.26 -19.61
CA ALA A 182 -3.98 16.12 -20.68
C ALA A 182 -3.86 15.49 -22.08
N HIS A 183 -2.72 14.87 -22.38
CA HIS A 183 -2.48 14.20 -23.65
C HIS A 183 -3.38 12.95 -23.80
N THR A 184 -3.27 12.02 -22.85
CA THR A 184 -3.88 10.69 -22.97
C THR A 184 -5.41 10.75 -22.84
N ALA A 185 -5.93 11.51 -21.87
CA ALA A 185 -7.36 11.50 -21.57
C ALA A 185 -8.14 12.56 -22.36
N PHE A 186 -7.53 13.71 -22.64
CA PHE A 186 -8.23 14.85 -23.25
C PHE A 186 -7.78 15.13 -24.69
N GLY A 187 -6.75 14.45 -25.20
CA GLY A 187 -6.27 14.63 -26.57
C GLY A 187 -5.74 16.04 -26.83
N MET A 188 -5.13 16.67 -25.83
CA MET A 188 -4.44 17.96 -25.98
C MET A 188 -3.03 17.76 -26.54
N LYS A 189 -2.54 18.78 -27.25
CA LYS A 189 -1.16 18.83 -27.74
C LYS A 189 -0.29 19.47 -26.67
N ILE A 190 0.77 18.79 -26.25
CA ILE A 190 1.60 19.25 -25.14
C ILE A 190 2.76 20.09 -25.67
N LEU A 191 2.86 21.32 -25.17
CA LEU A 191 4.00 22.21 -25.36
C LEU A 191 4.61 22.48 -23.99
N TYR A 192 5.93 22.62 -23.91
CA TYR A 192 6.54 22.98 -22.63
C TYR A 192 7.77 23.87 -22.78
N ASN A 193 7.98 24.69 -21.76
CA ASN A 193 9.19 25.47 -21.54
C ASN A 193 9.75 25.08 -20.17
N ASP A 194 11.05 24.83 -20.11
CA ASP A 194 11.78 24.46 -18.90
C ASP A 194 13.24 24.89 -19.04
N ILE A 195 13.93 25.12 -17.92
CA ILE A 195 15.35 25.46 -17.90
C ILE A 195 16.23 24.33 -18.44
N VAL A 196 15.74 23.09 -18.36
CA VAL A 196 16.41 21.89 -18.85
C VAL A 196 15.44 21.10 -19.71
N ARG A 197 15.77 20.96 -20.99
CA ARG A 197 15.04 20.10 -21.93
C ARG A 197 15.03 18.65 -21.43
N LYS A 198 13.87 17.99 -21.50
CA LYS A 198 13.74 16.58 -21.15
C LYS A 198 14.33 15.68 -22.24
N SER A 199 14.60 14.43 -21.86
CA SER A 199 15.13 13.46 -22.80
C SER A 199 14.09 13.13 -23.89
N PRO A 200 14.51 12.71 -25.08
CA PRO A 200 13.60 12.36 -26.17
C PRO A 200 12.56 11.30 -25.79
N GLU A 201 12.90 10.39 -24.87
CA GLU A 201 11.99 9.34 -24.39
C GLU A 201 10.84 9.94 -23.57
N VAL A 202 11.14 10.91 -22.70
CA VAL A 202 10.12 11.62 -21.91
C VAL A 202 9.22 12.43 -22.83
N GLU A 203 9.80 13.17 -23.78
CA GLU A 203 9.03 13.96 -24.76
C GLU A 203 8.10 13.06 -25.60
N SER A 204 8.62 11.96 -26.13
CA SER A 204 7.87 11.05 -27.00
C SER A 204 6.69 10.37 -26.29
N SER A 205 6.79 10.14 -24.97
CA SER A 205 5.74 9.47 -24.20
C SER A 205 4.42 10.25 -24.08
N VAL A 206 4.45 11.56 -24.34
CA VAL A 206 3.30 12.47 -24.27
C VAL A 206 3.23 13.40 -25.50
N GLU A 207 3.98 13.07 -26.55
CA GLU A 207 4.15 13.90 -27.76
C GLU A 207 4.43 15.38 -27.45
N ALA A 208 5.26 15.64 -26.43
CA ALA A 208 5.56 17.00 -25.98
C ALA A 208 6.57 17.70 -26.90
N VAL A 209 6.29 18.97 -27.20
CA VAL A 209 7.17 19.86 -27.97
C VAL A 209 7.85 20.85 -27.04
N PHE A 210 9.19 20.83 -27.02
CA PHE A 210 10.00 21.78 -26.25
C PHE A 210 10.12 23.13 -26.95
N TYR A 211 10.00 24.20 -26.16
CA TYR A 211 10.30 25.57 -26.55
C TYR A 211 11.40 26.12 -25.66
N GLU A 212 12.48 26.61 -26.28
CA GLU A 212 13.58 27.25 -25.58
C GLU A 212 13.17 28.61 -25.01
N GLU A 213 12.51 29.43 -25.82
CA GLU A 213 11.97 30.72 -25.42
C GLU A 213 10.53 30.60 -24.93
N LEU A 214 10.25 31.11 -23.71
CA LEU A 214 8.93 31.08 -23.11
C LEU A 214 7.89 31.81 -23.99
N THR A 215 8.26 32.98 -24.54
CA THR A 215 7.35 33.81 -25.33
C THR A 215 6.86 33.11 -26.60
N ASP A 216 7.68 32.25 -27.20
CA ASP A 216 7.32 31.49 -28.39
C ASP A 216 6.27 30.41 -28.08
N MET A 217 6.41 29.74 -26.92
CA MET A 217 5.39 28.81 -26.44
C MET A 217 4.07 29.52 -26.13
N LEU A 218 4.14 30.67 -25.44
CA LEU A 218 2.95 31.46 -25.08
C LEU A 218 2.15 31.90 -26.31
N ALA A 219 2.84 32.29 -27.38
CA ALA A 219 2.22 32.76 -28.63
C ALA A 219 1.37 31.70 -29.35
N VAL A 220 1.57 30.42 -29.06
CA VAL A 220 0.84 29.31 -29.70
C VAL A 220 -0.03 28.52 -28.72
N SER A 221 0.02 28.82 -27.42
CA SER A 221 -0.72 28.09 -26.38
C SER A 221 -2.16 28.58 -26.26
N ASP A 222 -3.11 27.65 -26.21
CA ASP A 222 -4.53 27.94 -25.99
C ASP A 222 -4.88 27.96 -24.49
N CYS A 223 -4.13 27.19 -23.70
CA CYS A 223 -4.16 27.19 -22.24
C CYS A 223 -2.72 27.05 -21.74
N VAL A 224 -2.37 27.80 -20.71
CA VAL A 224 -1.06 27.74 -20.05
C VAL A 224 -1.21 27.31 -18.61
N ILE A 225 -0.40 26.36 -18.15
CA ILE A 225 -0.33 25.94 -16.75
C ILE A 225 1.05 26.26 -16.19
N VAL A 226 1.10 27.00 -15.08
CA VAL A 226 2.33 27.32 -14.35
C VAL A 226 2.61 26.23 -13.31
N ALA A 227 3.70 25.48 -13.51
CA ALA A 227 4.11 24.34 -12.69
C ALA A 227 5.61 24.37 -12.31
N THR A 228 6.16 25.57 -12.14
CA THR A 228 7.58 25.81 -11.84
C THR A 228 7.79 26.35 -10.41
N PRO A 229 8.91 26.06 -9.73
CA PRO A 229 9.25 26.68 -8.45
C PRO A 229 9.37 28.21 -8.54
N PHE A 230 9.17 28.92 -7.41
CA PHE A 230 9.42 30.36 -7.33
C PHE A 230 10.90 30.64 -7.06
N GLY A 231 11.59 31.21 -8.05
CA GLY A 231 13.02 31.55 -7.98
C GLY A 231 13.33 32.98 -7.53
N GLY A 232 12.35 33.73 -7.01
CA GLY A 232 12.51 35.13 -6.61
C GLY A 232 12.07 36.17 -7.65
N SER A 233 11.73 35.75 -8.87
CA SER A 233 11.18 36.61 -9.92
C SER A 233 9.82 36.13 -10.43
N LYS A 234 9.04 37.05 -10.99
CA LYS A 234 7.79 36.74 -11.70
C LYS A 234 8.14 36.08 -13.04
N VAL A 235 7.34 35.09 -13.45
CA VAL A 235 7.46 34.42 -14.75
C VAL A 235 6.47 34.97 -15.76
N LEU A 236 5.29 35.41 -15.30
CA LEU A 236 4.28 36.05 -16.13
C LEU A 236 3.98 37.46 -15.59
N ASP A 237 4.20 38.45 -16.45
CA ASP A 237 3.97 39.88 -16.25
C ASP A 237 3.21 40.46 -17.45
N GLY A 238 2.92 41.78 -17.45
CA GLY A 238 2.19 42.42 -18.54
C GLY A 238 2.77 42.14 -19.94
N PRO A 239 4.08 42.38 -20.17
CA PRO A 239 4.74 42.07 -21.43
C PRO A 239 4.62 40.59 -21.84
N THR A 240 4.84 39.63 -20.96
CA THR A 240 4.74 38.19 -21.30
C THR A 240 3.31 37.73 -21.50
N ILE A 241 2.36 38.18 -20.68
CA ILE A 241 0.92 37.89 -20.86
C ILE A 241 0.42 38.45 -22.20
N SER A 242 0.92 39.61 -22.65
CA SER A 242 0.57 40.17 -23.96
C SER A 242 1.00 39.30 -25.15
N LYS A 243 1.93 38.36 -24.96
CA LYS A 243 2.35 37.39 -25.98
C LYS A 243 1.43 36.19 -26.08
N MET A 244 0.57 35.95 -25.09
CA MET A 244 -0.39 34.86 -25.15
C MET A 244 -1.41 35.10 -26.27
N LYS A 245 -2.07 34.05 -26.76
CA LYS A 245 -3.15 34.20 -27.76
C LYS A 245 -4.32 34.97 -27.13
N HIS A 246 -4.95 35.85 -27.91
CA HIS A 246 -6.19 36.49 -27.47
C HIS A 246 -7.27 35.43 -27.24
N GLY A 247 -7.96 35.49 -26.10
CA GLY A 247 -8.93 34.47 -25.68
C GLY A 247 -8.29 33.17 -25.14
N SER A 248 -7.00 33.17 -24.80
CA SER A 248 -6.33 32.03 -24.17
C SER A 248 -6.68 31.89 -22.69
N ARG A 249 -6.24 30.81 -22.05
CA ARG A 249 -6.53 30.47 -20.65
C ARG A 249 -5.24 30.37 -19.84
N LEU A 250 -5.32 30.66 -18.54
CA LEU A 250 -4.17 30.59 -17.64
C LEU A 250 -4.52 29.91 -16.31
N CYS A 251 -3.78 28.87 -15.94
CA CYS A 251 -3.90 28.25 -14.63
C CYS A 251 -2.59 28.33 -13.84
N ASN A 252 -2.68 28.53 -12.53
CA ASN A 252 -1.54 28.54 -11.62
C ASN A 252 -1.76 27.58 -10.45
N ILE A 253 -0.89 26.57 -10.37
CA ILE A 253 -0.84 25.58 -9.27
C ILE A 253 0.50 25.60 -8.52
N ALA A 254 1.36 26.55 -8.87
CA ALA A 254 2.73 26.62 -8.35
C ALA A 254 2.82 27.59 -7.18
N ARG A 255 3.00 28.88 -7.46
CA ARG A 255 3.06 29.97 -6.46
C ARG A 255 2.42 31.23 -7.02
N GLY A 256 1.65 31.94 -6.19
CA GLY A 256 0.99 33.17 -6.63
C GLY A 256 1.95 34.25 -7.10
N LYS A 257 3.11 34.37 -6.44
CA LYS A 257 4.18 35.33 -6.80
C LYS A 257 4.82 35.13 -8.17
N LEU A 258 4.53 34.03 -8.88
CA LEU A 258 4.99 33.80 -10.25
C LEU A 258 4.23 34.64 -11.28
N ILE A 259 3.05 35.15 -10.94
CA ILE A 259 2.20 35.92 -11.84
C ILE A 259 2.02 37.32 -11.27
N ASP A 260 2.15 38.33 -12.12
CA ASP A 260 1.70 39.68 -11.82
C ASP A 260 0.17 39.73 -11.83
N GLU A 261 -0.41 39.84 -10.64
CA GLU A 261 -1.85 39.75 -10.44
C GLU A 261 -2.61 40.92 -11.08
N ASP A 262 -2.05 42.13 -11.07
CA ASP A 262 -2.65 43.31 -11.72
C ASP A 262 -2.62 43.20 -13.25
N ALA A 263 -1.53 42.63 -13.79
CA ALA A 263 -1.44 42.33 -15.21
C ALA A 263 -2.45 41.25 -15.63
N LEU A 264 -2.65 40.20 -14.81
CA LEU A 264 -3.65 39.17 -15.05
C LEU A 264 -5.07 39.75 -15.04
N ILE A 265 -5.41 40.60 -14.07
CA ILE A 265 -6.71 41.29 -14.01
C ILE A 265 -6.94 42.11 -15.28
N SER A 266 -5.95 42.90 -15.70
CA SER A 266 -6.04 43.71 -16.92
C SER A 266 -6.21 42.85 -18.19
N ALA A 267 -5.57 41.69 -18.23
CA ALA A 267 -5.67 40.75 -19.34
C ALA A 267 -7.03 40.03 -19.39
N LEU A 268 -7.63 39.73 -18.24
CA LEU A 268 -8.99 39.20 -18.12
C LEU A 268 -10.04 40.24 -18.53
N GLU A 269 -9.91 41.48 -18.07
CA GLU A 269 -10.82 42.58 -18.40
C GLU A 269 -10.78 42.94 -19.90
N SER A 270 -9.61 42.84 -20.54
CA SER A 270 -9.44 43.10 -21.99
C SER A 270 -9.80 41.91 -22.89
N GLY A 271 -10.05 40.72 -22.33
CA GLY A 271 -10.29 39.48 -23.09
C GLY A 271 -9.03 38.84 -23.68
N GLN A 272 -7.85 39.41 -23.41
CA GLN A 272 -6.57 38.78 -23.76
C GLN A 272 -6.47 37.37 -23.16
N ILE A 273 -6.89 37.23 -21.90
CA ILE A 273 -7.14 35.95 -21.23
C ILE A 273 -8.65 35.80 -21.08
N ALA A 274 -9.22 34.73 -21.62
CA ALA A 274 -10.67 34.47 -21.54
C ALA A 274 -11.09 33.94 -20.17
N ALA A 275 -10.24 33.15 -19.51
CA ALA A 275 -10.53 32.56 -18.20
C ALA A 275 -9.24 32.18 -17.46
N ALA A 276 -9.29 32.15 -16.13
CA ALA A 276 -8.16 31.76 -15.29
C ALA A 276 -8.54 30.81 -14.16
N GLY A 277 -7.62 29.93 -13.77
CA GLY A 277 -7.79 29.01 -12.64
C GLY A 277 -6.63 29.07 -11.65
N LEU A 278 -6.90 29.45 -10.42
CA LEU A 278 -5.87 29.80 -9.43
C LEU A 278 -6.01 28.94 -8.17
N ASP A 279 -5.07 28.02 -7.93
CA ASP A 279 -4.93 27.40 -6.61
C ASP A 279 -4.19 28.32 -5.64
N VAL A 280 -3.30 29.15 -6.18
CA VAL A 280 -2.35 29.99 -5.44
C VAL A 280 -2.50 31.47 -5.76
N HIS A 281 -2.22 32.34 -4.77
CA HIS A 281 -2.53 33.77 -4.81
C HIS A 281 -1.33 34.63 -4.41
N TYR A 282 -1.23 35.86 -4.92
CA TYR A 282 -0.05 36.70 -4.66
C TYR A 282 0.10 37.02 -3.16
N ASN A 283 -1.01 37.29 -2.47
CA ASN A 283 -1.07 37.70 -1.07
C ASN A 283 -1.79 36.67 -0.17
N GLU A 284 -1.45 35.38 -0.27
CA GLU A 284 -2.03 34.33 0.57
C GLU A 284 -1.96 34.66 2.08
N PRO A 285 -3.03 34.42 2.86
CA PRO A 285 -4.29 33.76 2.50
C PRO A 285 -5.36 34.68 1.90
N HIS A 286 -5.05 35.94 1.58
CA HIS A 286 -5.99 36.92 1.06
C HIS A 286 -6.08 36.85 -0.47
N VAL A 287 -7.18 36.32 -0.97
CA VAL A 287 -7.52 36.34 -2.41
C VAL A 287 -7.88 37.75 -2.84
N ASN A 288 -7.46 38.15 -4.03
CA ASN A 288 -7.82 39.45 -4.60
C ASN A 288 -9.34 39.56 -4.82
N PRO A 289 -10.00 40.59 -4.27
CA PRO A 289 -11.45 40.74 -4.43
C PRO A 289 -11.91 40.86 -5.89
N LYS A 290 -11.10 41.42 -6.80
CA LYS A 290 -11.48 41.51 -8.21
C LYS A 290 -11.53 40.12 -8.85
N LEU A 291 -10.47 39.33 -8.69
CA LEU A 291 -10.41 37.97 -9.22
C LEU A 291 -11.51 37.09 -8.63
N ALA A 292 -11.76 37.18 -7.32
CA ALA A 292 -12.81 36.41 -6.65
C ALA A 292 -14.24 36.73 -7.14
N ASN A 293 -14.46 37.92 -7.71
CA ASN A 293 -15.77 38.33 -8.22
C ASN A 293 -15.93 38.16 -9.74
N MET A 294 -14.90 37.71 -10.45
CA MET A 294 -14.94 37.49 -11.91
C MET A 294 -15.56 36.13 -12.24
N LYS A 295 -16.65 36.11 -13.02
CA LYS A 295 -17.37 34.87 -13.42
C LYS A 295 -16.50 33.87 -14.20
N ASN A 296 -15.44 34.34 -14.85
CA ASN A 296 -14.52 33.56 -15.67
C ASN A 296 -13.23 33.19 -14.93
N VAL A 297 -13.18 33.38 -13.61
CA VAL A 297 -12.03 33.04 -12.77
C VAL A 297 -12.47 32.06 -11.69
N VAL A 298 -11.76 30.95 -11.58
CA VAL A 298 -11.92 30.00 -10.48
C VAL A 298 -10.75 30.11 -9.51
N VAL A 299 -11.05 30.16 -8.22
CA VAL A 299 -10.06 30.29 -7.14
C VAL A 299 -10.22 29.15 -6.12
N MET A 300 -9.10 28.64 -5.61
CA MET A 300 -9.05 27.65 -4.52
C MET A 300 -8.24 28.17 -3.33
N CYS A 301 -8.20 27.43 -2.23
CA CYS A 301 -7.52 27.86 -0.99
C CYS A 301 -6.13 27.22 -0.81
N HIS A 302 -5.35 27.11 -1.88
CA HIS A 302 -4.05 26.43 -1.94
C HIS A 302 -4.10 24.97 -1.42
N THR A 303 -4.99 24.17 -2.02
CA THR A 303 -5.26 22.78 -1.61
C THR A 303 -5.01 21.76 -2.71
N ALA A 304 -4.43 22.14 -3.84
CA ALA A 304 -4.15 21.22 -4.95
C ALA A 304 -3.37 19.95 -4.52
N GLY A 305 -2.44 20.05 -3.57
CA GLY A 305 -1.68 18.90 -3.07
C GLY A 305 -2.35 18.08 -1.97
N ALA A 306 -3.52 18.50 -1.48
CA ALA A 306 -4.14 17.91 -0.30
C ALA A 306 -4.90 16.61 -0.63
N SER A 307 -4.38 15.50 -0.14
CA SER A 307 -5.04 14.18 -0.18
C SER A 307 -4.50 13.30 0.96
N ILE A 308 -5.25 12.26 1.34
CA ILE A 308 -4.81 11.29 2.35
C ILE A 308 -3.52 10.60 1.87
N GLU A 309 -3.45 10.27 0.59
CA GLU A 309 -2.30 9.66 -0.07
C GLU A 309 -1.06 10.54 0.01
N SER A 310 -1.17 11.84 -0.28
CA SER A 310 -0.09 12.82 -0.12
C SER A 310 0.40 12.85 1.32
N HIS A 311 -0.52 12.85 2.28
CA HIS A 311 -0.20 12.90 3.71
C HIS A 311 0.53 11.63 4.19
N ILE A 312 0.06 10.44 3.81
CA ILE A 312 0.74 9.16 4.06
C ILE A 312 2.14 9.18 3.43
N GLY A 313 2.24 9.65 2.18
CA GLY A 313 3.50 9.75 1.46
C GLY A 313 4.49 10.70 2.10
N PHE A 314 4.04 11.88 2.57
CA PHE A 314 4.87 12.86 3.26
C PHE A 314 5.51 12.31 4.53
N GLU A 315 4.73 11.62 5.36
CA GLU A 315 5.25 10.95 6.55
C GLU A 315 6.32 9.91 6.17
N ARG A 316 5.99 9.03 5.23
CA ARG A 316 6.87 7.95 4.81
C ARG A 316 8.20 8.49 4.26
N LEU A 317 8.14 9.36 3.26
CA LEU A 317 9.33 9.87 2.59
C LEU A 317 10.18 10.74 3.51
N GLY A 318 9.56 11.49 4.42
CA GLY A 318 10.30 12.26 5.43
C GLY A 318 11.12 11.35 6.35
N MET A 319 10.55 10.23 6.82
CA MET A 319 11.27 9.25 7.64
C MET A 319 12.32 8.46 6.84
N GLU A 320 12.02 8.08 5.60
CA GLU A 320 12.96 7.38 4.72
C GLU A 320 14.19 8.25 4.38
N ASN A 321 14.00 9.57 4.19
CA ASN A 321 15.12 10.50 4.03
C ASN A 321 16.05 10.50 5.24
N LEU A 322 15.48 10.53 6.45
CA LEU A 322 16.26 10.52 7.69
C LEU A 322 17.02 9.21 7.86
N LEU A 323 16.35 8.08 7.68
CA LEU A 323 16.98 6.75 7.78
C LEU A 323 18.08 6.59 6.73
N SER A 324 17.80 6.92 5.47
CA SER A 324 18.76 6.83 4.37
C SER A 324 19.99 7.72 4.61
N PHE A 325 19.79 8.93 5.12
CA PHE A 325 20.89 9.84 5.40
C PHE A 325 21.83 9.31 6.50
N PHE A 326 21.30 8.72 7.57
CA PHE A 326 22.13 8.18 8.65
C PHE A 326 22.72 6.81 8.33
N GLU A 327 22.10 6.04 7.43
CA GLU A 327 22.62 4.75 6.98
C GLU A 327 23.68 4.89 5.88
N THR A 328 23.46 5.79 4.92
CA THR A 328 24.26 5.88 3.68
C THR A 328 25.03 7.19 3.52
N GLY A 329 24.73 8.20 4.35
CA GLY A 329 25.24 9.56 4.19
C GLY A 329 24.51 10.38 3.11
N LYS A 330 23.46 9.84 2.47
CA LYS A 330 22.69 10.50 1.42
C LYS A 330 21.20 10.48 1.72
N ALA A 331 20.53 11.60 1.49
CA ALA A 331 19.08 11.68 1.52
C ALA A 331 18.49 11.32 0.14
N LEU A 332 17.21 10.92 0.12
CA LEU A 332 16.50 10.50 -1.10
C LEU A 332 16.03 11.71 -1.94
N THR A 333 15.53 12.76 -1.29
CA THR A 333 14.97 13.95 -1.94
C THR A 333 15.57 15.27 -1.40
N PRO A 334 16.91 15.44 -1.42
CA PRO A 334 17.53 16.68 -1.00
C PRO A 334 17.30 17.78 -2.03
N VAL A 335 16.88 18.98 -1.59
CA VAL A 335 16.68 20.12 -2.50
C VAL A 335 17.91 21.03 -2.59
N ASN A 336 18.73 21.07 -1.54
CA ASN A 336 19.89 21.96 -1.44
C ASN A 336 21.24 21.25 -1.65
N ALA A 337 21.23 20.00 -2.13
CA ALA A 337 22.43 19.19 -2.32
C ALA A 337 23.49 19.89 -3.21
N HIS A 338 23.04 20.62 -4.24
CA HIS A 338 23.89 21.35 -5.16
C HIS A 338 24.56 22.61 -4.55
N LEU A 339 24.05 23.09 -3.42
CA LEU A 339 24.59 24.26 -2.69
C LEU A 339 25.55 23.87 -1.57
N LEU A 340 25.57 22.59 -1.18
CA LEU A 340 26.46 22.12 -0.13
C LEU A 340 27.91 22.25 -0.63
N PRO A 341 28.81 22.88 0.15
CA PRO A 341 30.19 22.98 -0.25
C PRO A 341 30.72 21.56 -0.49
N SER A 342 31.52 21.39 -1.55
CA SER A 342 32.19 20.13 -1.93
C SER A 342 33.26 19.75 -0.90
N VAL A 343 32.82 19.58 0.34
CA VAL A 343 33.52 18.97 1.43
C VAL A 343 33.19 17.49 1.27
N LYS A 344 34.22 16.66 1.09
CA LYS A 344 34.11 15.20 1.22
C LYS A 344 33.19 14.93 2.41
N TYR A 345 31.99 14.40 2.15
CA TYR A 345 31.06 14.00 3.20
C TYR A 345 31.84 13.17 4.21
N ALA A 346 32.19 13.80 5.32
CA ALA A 346 32.86 13.13 6.41
C ALA A 346 31.81 12.20 6.99
N LEU A 347 31.93 10.92 6.64
CA LEU A 347 31.27 9.80 7.30
C LEU A 347 31.53 9.89 8.80
N VAL A 348 30.64 10.56 9.52
CA VAL A 348 30.54 10.53 10.97
C VAL A 348 29.05 10.29 11.20
N VAL A 349 28.58 9.05 11.10
CA VAL A 349 28.67 8.03 12.15
C VAL A 349 28.87 6.63 11.54
N CYS A 350 30.13 6.26 11.29
CA CYS A 350 30.57 4.85 11.20
C CYS A 350 32.11 4.70 11.23
N LEU A 351 32.87 5.79 11.16
CA LEU A 351 34.34 5.77 11.21
C LEU A 351 34.91 5.89 12.63
N THR A 352 34.55 4.95 13.51
CA THR A 352 35.44 4.57 14.63
C THR A 352 35.95 3.13 14.53
N MET A 353 35.80 2.49 13.37
CA MET A 353 36.69 1.40 12.95
C MET A 353 37.05 1.66 11.50
N GLY A 354 38.32 2.00 11.22
CA GLY A 354 38.81 2.09 9.84
C GLY A 354 38.55 0.79 9.08
N ASP A 355 38.64 0.80 7.74
CA ASP A 355 38.43 -0.38 6.90
C ASP A 355 39.24 -1.58 7.43
N LEU A 356 38.55 -2.47 8.15
CA LEU A 356 39.17 -3.60 8.84
C LEU A 356 39.86 -4.53 7.83
N THR A 357 39.38 -4.54 6.58
CA THR A 357 39.98 -5.22 5.44
C THR A 357 41.41 -4.71 5.18
N ALA A 358 41.60 -3.39 5.12
CA ALA A 358 42.90 -2.76 4.92
C ALA A 358 43.81 -2.94 6.15
N GLN A 359 43.26 -2.87 7.37
CA GLN A 359 44.02 -3.11 8.59
C GLN A 359 44.53 -4.55 8.70
N VAL A 360 43.70 -5.54 8.31
CA VAL A 360 44.10 -6.96 8.26
C VAL A 360 45.22 -7.17 7.24
N LEU A 361 45.09 -6.59 6.04
CA LEU A 361 46.15 -6.66 5.03
C LEU A 361 47.44 -5.97 5.51
N GLY A 362 47.33 -4.81 6.16
CA GLY A 362 48.44 -4.06 6.74
C GLY A 362 49.15 -4.82 7.86
N ALA A 363 48.41 -5.45 8.78
CA ALA A 363 48.98 -6.28 9.85
C ALA A 363 49.73 -7.52 9.31
N LEU A 364 49.25 -8.07 8.20
CA LEU A 364 49.93 -9.15 7.47
C LEU A 364 51.08 -8.65 6.59
N SER A 365 51.31 -7.35 6.44
CA SER A 365 52.37 -6.87 5.53
C SER A 365 53.76 -7.33 6.00
N SER A 366 54.04 -7.20 7.30
CA SER A 366 55.31 -7.52 7.96
C SER A 366 55.44 -8.96 8.46
N GLU A 367 54.33 -9.68 8.68
CA GLU A 367 54.33 -11.05 9.24
C GLU A 367 53.61 -12.05 8.33
N SER A 368 54.02 -13.33 8.35
CA SER A 368 53.42 -14.40 7.54
C SER A 368 52.08 -14.91 8.09
N SER A 369 51.86 -14.75 9.40
CA SER A 369 50.65 -15.14 10.11
C SER A 369 50.45 -14.25 11.34
N VAL A 370 49.23 -13.81 11.61
CA VAL A 370 48.86 -13.00 12.78
C VAL A 370 47.63 -13.57 13.49
N LEU A 371 47.51 -13.37 14.81
CA LEU A 371 46.30 -13.74 15.56
C LEU A 371 45.37 -12.54 15.71
N SER A 372 44.08 -12.73 15.43
CA SER A 372 43.10 -11.65 15.53
C SER A 372 42.91 -11.11 16.95
N SER A 373 43.15 -11.92 17.98
CA SER A 373 43.07 -11.46 19.38
C SER A 373 44.18 -10.50 19.75
N ASP A 374 45.32 -10.57 19.06
CA ASP A 374 46.51 -9.81 19.41
C ASP A 374 46.52 -8.49 18.63
N VAL A 375 46.12 -8.55 17.37
CA VAL A 375 46.08 -7.38 16.48
C VAL A 375 44.76 -6.60 16.61
N PHE A 376 43.64 -7.28 16.90
CA PHE A 376 42.31 -6.66 16.98
C PHE A 376 41.57 -7.03 18.29
N PRO A 377 42.15 -6.80 19.48
CA PRO A 377 41.57 -7.24 20.77
C PRO A 377 40.23 -6.58 21.10
N SER A 378 39.96 -5.38 20.57
CA SER A 378 38.75 -4.60 20.82
C SER A 378 37.68 -4.73 19.73
N VAL A 379 37.93 -5.49 18.66
CA VAL A 379 37.02 -5.65 17.53
C VAL A 379 36.16 -6.91 17.72
N PRO A 380 34.82 -6.83 17.61
CA PRO A 380 33.96 -8.00 17.63
C PRO A 380 34.39 -9.06 16.59
N SER A 381 34.46 -10.32 17.00
CA SER A 381 34.90 -11.44 16.14
C SER A 381 34.02 -11.60 14.90
N THR A 382 32.75 -11.21 14.96
CA THR A 382 31.83 -11.19 13.82
C THR A 382 32.25 -10.20 12.72
N LEU A 383 32.80 -9.04 13.11
CA LEU A 383 33.31 -8.04 12.17
C LEU A 383 34.67 -8.46 11.60
N VAL A 384 35.54 -9.06 12.41
CA VAL A 384 36.79 -9.65 11.92
C VAL A 384 36.48 -10.75 10.90
N LYS A 385 35.50 -11.62 11.19
CA LYS A 385 35.09 -12.69 10.28
C LYS A 385 34.56 -12.15 8.95
N SER A 386 33.73 -11.10 8.95
CA SER A 386 33.20 -10.53 7.70
C SER A 386 34.29 -9.90 6.84
N ALA A 387 35.29 -9.23 7.45
CA ALA A 387 36.46 -8.72 6.75
C ALA A 387 37.32 -9.87 6.18
N LEU A 388 37.51 -10.94 6.96
CA LEU A 388 38.25 -12.13 6.52
C LEU A 388 37.54 -12.88 5.39
N ASP A 389 36.22 -13.06 5.46
CA ASP A 389 35.42 -13.68 4.38
C ASP A 389 35.52 -12.86 3.07
N ARG A 390 35.54 -11.53 3.19
CA ARG A 390 35.72 -10.62 2.04
C ARG A 390 37.10 -10.71 1.41
N LEU A 391 38.15 -10.94 2.19
CA LEU A 391 39.53 -11.13 1.69
C LEU A 391 39.77 -12.56 1.19
N ALA A 392 39.22 -13.56 1.87
CA ALA A 392 39.37 -14.98 1.54
C ALA A 392 38.61 -15.34 0.25
N SER A 393 37.44 -14.74 0.00
CA SER A 393 36.73 -14.88 -1.28
C SER A 393 37.51 -14.36 -2.49
N ARG A 394 38.55 -13.53 -2.26
CA ARG A 394 39.49 -13.06 -3.28
C ARG A 394 40.84 -13.79 -3.22
N GLU A 395 40.95 -14.84 -2.41
CA GLU A 395 42.19 -15.59 -2.14
C GLU A 395 43.36 -14.72 -1.63
N MET A 396 43.06 -13.54 -1.04
CA MET A 396 44.09 -12.63 -0.53
C MET A 396 44.62 -13.05 0.85
N VAL A 397 43.76 -13.69 1.65
CA VAL A 397 44.11 -14.27 2.95
C VAL A 397 43.50 -15.66 3.08
N SER A 398 44.09 -16.50 3.91
CA SER A 398 43.49 -17.73 4.41
C SER A 398 43.44 -17.64 5.93
N TYR A 399 42.40 -18.16 6.57
CA TYR A 399 42.31 -18.08 8.02
C TYR A 399 41.74 -19.36 8.64
N GLN A 400 42.14 -19.61 9.87
CA GLN A 400 41.63 -20.71 10.71
C GLN A 400 40.88 -20.13 11.90
N THR A 401 39.65 -20.60 12.10
CA THR A 401 38.86 -20.27 13.29
C THR A 401 39.42 -21.00 14.50
N LEU A 402 39.69 -20.25 15.56
CA LEU A 402 40.07 -20.75 16.88
C LEU A 402 38.95 -20.38 17.84
N ASP A 403 38.36 -21.37 18.49
CA ASP A 403 37.38 -21.14 19.56
C ASP A 403 37.92 -21.62 20.90
N ARG A 404 37.67 -20.82 21.93
CA ARG A 404 37.87 -21.21 23.32
C ARG A 404 36.67 -20.84 24.14
N GLU A 405 36.37 -21.65 25.14
CA GLU A 405 35.32 -21.33 26.09
C GLU A 405 35.92 -20.64 27.31
N GLU A 406 35.36 -19.50 27.67
CA GLU A 406 35.70 -18.78 28.90
C GLU A 406 34.47 -18.74 29.80
N VAL A 407 34.71 -18.73 31.11
CA VAL A 407 33.66 -18.59 32.10
C VAL A 407 33.52 -17.11 32.44
N VAL A 408 32.32 -16.57 32.29
CA VAL A 408 32.01 -15.17 32.60
C VAL A 408 30.91 -15.06 33.64
N LEU A 409 30.98 -14.02 34.47
CA LEU A 409 29.97 -13.77 35.49
C LEU A 409 28.68 -13.27 34.85
N THR A 410 27.53 -13.75 35.33
CA THR A 410 26.23 -13.13 35.05
C THR A 410 26.11 -11.81 35.81
N GLU A 411 25.11 -10.98 35.49
CA GLU A 411 24.91 -9.71 36.22
C GLU A 411 24.75 -9.95 37.73
N GLU A 412 24.00 -10.97 38.13
CA GLU A 412 23.89 -11.40 39.53
C GLU A 412 25.23 -11.85 40.13
N GLY A 413 26.03 -12.62 39.37
CA GLY A 413 27.37 -13.03 39.77
C GLY A 413 28.33 -11.85 39.99
N LYS A 414 28.24 -10.80 39.15
CA LYS A 414 29.01 -9.56 39.32
C LYS A 414 28.63 -8.84 40.61
N THR A 415 27.34 -8.68 40.87
CA THR A 415 26.83 -8.06 42.10
C THR A 415 27.32 -8.83 43.34
N ILE A 416 27.34 -10.16 43.31
CA ILE A 416 27.88 -10.97 44.41
C ILE A 416 29.40 -10.80 44.58
N ALA A 417 30.17 -10.75 43.48
CA ALA A 417 31.62 -10.55 43.56
C ALA A 417 31.99 -9.19 44.20
N GLU A 418 31.19 -8.15 43.91
CA GLU A 418 31.36 -6.79 44.43
C GLU A 418 30.84 -6.65 45.88
N GLU A 419 29.59 -7.01 46.12
CA GLU A 419 28.85 -6.71 47.36
C GLU A 419 28.79 -7.87 48.37
N GLY A 420 29.27 -9.06 48.01
CA GLY A 420 29.20 -10.27 48.82
C GLY A 420 27.98 -11.15 48.51
N SER A 421 28.10 -12.44 48.84
CA SER A 421 27.07 -13.44 48.55
C SER A 421 25.81 -13.26 49.36
N HIS A 422 24.70 -13.80 48.86
CA HIS A 422 23.41 -13.72 49.54
C HIS A 422 23.47 -14.32 50.95
N GLU A 423 24.17 -15.44 51.13
CA GLU A 423 24.39 -16.08 52.42
C GLU A 423 25.24 -15.21 53.38
N ALA A 424 26.26 -14.52 52.87
CA ALA A 424 27.08 -13.61 53.68
C ALA A 424 26.31 -12.35 54.09
N LYS A 425 25.49 -11.79 53.19
CA LYS A 425 24.60 -10.66 53.47
C LYS A 425 23.58 -11.00 54.56
N VAL A 426 23.00 -12.21 54.51
CA VAL A 426 22.07 -12.70 55.55
C VAL A 426 22.79 -12.89 56.88
N PHE A 427 23.98 -13.50 56.90
CA PHE A 427 24.77 -13.65 58.13
C PHE A 427 25.09 -12.30 58.78
N GLU A 428 25.55 -11.31 58.02
CA GLU A 428 25.90 -10.00 58.57
C GLU A 428 24.68 -9.24 59.10
N ALA A 429 23.52 -9.37 58.45
CA ALA A 429 22.26 -8.81 58.95
C ALA A 429 21.81 -9.46 60.26
N VAL A 430 21.98 -10.78 60.38
CA VAL A 430 21.68 -11.54 61.61
C VAL A 430 22.69 -11.23 62.72
N ARG A 431 23.99 -11.12 62.40
CA ARG A 431 25.06 -10.79 63.37
C ARG A 431 24.88 -9.40 63.97
N LYS A 432 24.44 -8.42 63.18
CA LYS A 432 24.16 -7.05 63.65
C LYS A 432 22.95 -6.97 64.58
N ALA A 433 22.03 -7.93 64.51
CA ALA A 433 20.88 -8.02 65.40
C ALA A 433 21.25 -8.81 66.66
N VAL A 434 21.83 -8.13 67.65
CA VAL A 434 22.39 -8.72 68.88
C VAL A 434 21.34 -9.51 69.69
N GLU A 435 20.06 -9.14 69.60
CA GLU A 435 18.94 -9.81 70.29
C GLU A 435 18.21 -10.85 69.41
N GLY A 436 18.74 -11.15 68.22
CA GLY A 436 18.14 -12.03 67.22
C GLY A 436 17.24 -11.29 66.22
N LEU A 437 17.27 -11.74 64.96
CA LEU A 437 16.54 -11.11 63.85
C LEU A 437 15.24 -11.87 63.53
N LYS A 438 14.10 -11.19 63.53
CA LYS A 438 12.82 -11.82 63.17
C LYS A 438 12.79 -12.23 61.70
N ILE A 439 12.37 -13.46 61.43
CA ILE A 439 12.38 -14.05 60.07
C ILE A 439 11.57 -13.20 59.08
N GLY A 440 10.48 -12.58 59.52
CA GLY A 440 9.61 -11.73 58.67
C GLY A 440 10.26 -10.43 58.20
N ASP A 441 11.28 -9.92 58.90
CA ASP A 441 11.91 -8.63 58.61
C ASP A 441 13.14 -8.78 57.70
N LEU A 442 13.64 -10.01 57.52
CA LEU A 442 14.80 -10.34 56.70
C LEU A 442 14.70 -9.86 55.24
N PRO A 443 13.56 -10.02 54.52
CA PRO A 443 13.43 -9.53 53.14
C PRO A 443 13.56 -8.01 52.99
N GLY A 444 13.25 -7.24 54.04
CA GLY A 444 13.37 -5.78 54.05
C GLY A 444 14.81 -5.28 54.23
N LEU A 445 15.68 -6.08 54.86
CA LEU A 445 17.06 -5.69 55.19
C LEU A 445 18.09 -6.11 54.12
N VAL A 446 17.92 -7.29 53.52
CA VAL A 446 18.90 -7.84 52.55
C VAL A 446 18.32 -7.99 51.14
N GLY A 447 17.04 -7.65 50.95
CA GLY A 447 16.29 -7.86 49.70
C GLY A 447 15.64 -9.24 49.64
N LYS A 448 14.48 -9.33 48.96
CA LYS A 448 13.65 -10.55 48.89
C LYS A 448 14.40 -11.77 48.36
N GLU A 449 15.23 -11.60 47.33
CA GLU A 449 16.02 -12.69 46.75
C GLU A 449 17.13 -13.16 47.70
N SER A 450 17.90 -12.24 48.28
CA SER A 450 18.94 -12.58 49.27
C SER A 450 18.36 -13.26 50.51
N ALA A 451 17.19 -12.81 50.98
CA ALA A 451 16.52 -13.40 52.14
C ALA A 451 16.05 -14.84 51.87
N LYS A 452 15.57 -15.12 50.66
CA LYS A 452 15.08 -16.45 50.29
C LYS A 452 16.21 -17.43 49.97
N VAL A 453 17.16 -17.02 49.13
CA VAL A 453 18.25 -17.87 48.64
C VAL A 453 19.40 -17.95 49.66
N GLY A 454 19.75 -16.82 50.28
CA GLY A 454 20.87 -16.71 51.22
C GLY A 454 20.62 -17.39 52.57
N ALA A 455 19.40 -17.32 53.10
CA ALA A 455 19.08 -17.93 54.40
C ALA A 455 19.23 -19.46 54.37
N GLY A 456 18.70 -20.12 53.34
CA GLY A 456 18.80 -21.58 53.21
C GLY A 456 20.24 -22.08 53.16
N LYS A 457 21.14 -21.32 52.52
CA LYS A 457 22.57 -21.68 52.43
C LYS A 457 23.33 -21.32 53.70
N ALA A 458 23.05 -20.17 54.32
CA ALA A 458 23.63 -19.80 55.62
C ALA A 458 23.26 -20.81 56.73
N PHE A 459 22.06 -21.41 56.69
CA PHE A 459 21.71 -22.54 57.57
C PHE A 459 22.54 -23.79 57.28
N LYS A 460 22.72 -24.13 56.00
CA LYS A 460 23.45 -25.34 55.57
C LYS A 460 24.93 -25.28 55.93
N GLU A 461 25.54 -24.11 55.85
CA GLU A 461 26.93 -23.85 56.26
C GLU A 461 27.07 -23.64 57.78
N GLY A 462 25.96 -23.70 58.54
CA GLY A 462 25.95 -23.57 60.00
C GLY A 462 26.24 -22.15 60.52
N TRP A 463 26.11 -21.13 59.67
CA TRP A 463 26.43 -19.73 60.01
C TRP A 463 25.35 -19.07 60.87
N ILE A 464 24.10 -19.48 60.68
CA ILE A 464 22.93 -18.99 61.44
C ILE A 464 22.13 -20.18 61.98
N LYS A 465 21.49 -20.00 63.15
CA LYS A 465 20.56 -20.98 63.73
C LYS A 465 19.22 -20.32 64.04
N LYS A 466 18.16 -21.14 64.10
CA LYS A 466 16.80 -20.69 64.35
C LYS A 466 16.43 -20.97 65.81
N GLU A 467 16.06 -19.93 66.54
CA GLU A 467 15.51 -20.00 67.89
C GLU A 467 14.09 -19.43 67.88
N LYS A 468 13.08 -20.33 67.85
CA LYS A 468 11.67 -19.98 67.64
C LYS A 468 11.46 -19.14 66.36
N ASP A 469 11.06 -17.88 66.47
CA ASP A 469 10.80 -16.96 65.35
C ASP A 469 11.99 -16.02 65.04
N LEU A 470 13.12 -16.22 65.71
CA LEU A 470 14.34 -15.41 65.56
C LEU A 470 15.47 -16.21 64.91
N LEU A 471 16.23 -15.53 64.06
CA LEU A 471 17.51 -15.97 63.52
C LEU A 471 18.62 -15.39 64.38
N VAL A 472 19.55 -16.23 64.83
CA VAL A 472 20.74 -15.80 65.58
C VAL A 472 21.99 -16.35 64.92
N ALA A 473 23.08 -15.58 64.99
CA ALA A 473 24.36 -16.01 64.45
C ALA A 473 24.90 -17.19 65.28
N ASN A 474 25.47 -18.19 64.61
CA ASN A 474 26.01 -19.39 65.23
C ASN A 474 27.55 -19.44 65.19
N THR A 475 28.18 -18.44 64.55
CA THR A 475 29.62 -18.22 64.46
C THR A 475 29.90 -16.72 64.52
N ASP A 476 31.09 -16.32 64.95
CA ASP A 476 31.50 -14.91 65.06
C ASP A 476 32.00 -14.33 63.73
N SER A 477 32.47 -15.19 62.83
CA SER A 477 32.99 -14.82 61.51
C SER A 477 32.73 -15.91 60.46
N ILE A 478 32.72 -15.51 59.19
CA ILE A 478 32.50 -16.39 58.03
C ILE A 478 33.54 -16.09 56.95
N THR A 479 33.77 -17.07 56.07
CA THR A 479 34.53 -16.88 54.82
C THR A 479 33.56 -16.96 53.65
N ASP A 480 33.44 -15.88 52.89
CA ASP A 480 32.54 -15.80 51.74
C ASP A 480 33.17 -16.49 50.51
N LEU A 481 33.19 -17.81 50.54
CA LEU A 481 33.80 -18.65 49.51
C LEU A 481 33.15 -18.41 48.13
N THR A 482 31.83 -18.18 48.08
CA THR A 482 31.12 -17.87 46.82
C THR A 482 31.67 -16.61 46.17
N ARG A 483 31.93 -15.55 46.96
CA ARG A 483 32.52 -14.29 46.46
C ARG A 483 33.96 -14.48 45.99
N GLU A 484 34.77 -15.22 46.73
CA GLU A 484 36.16 -15.50 46.36
C GLU A 484 36.27 -16.31 45.05
N GLN A 485 35.40 -17.31 44.89
CA GLN A 485 35.31 -18.11 43.67
C GLN A 485 34.88 -17.26 42.46
N LEU A 486 33.89 -16.38 42.63
CA LEU A 486 33.44 -15.49 41.57
C LEU A 486 34.50 -14.44 41.20
N ARG A 487 35.23 -13.87 42.17
CA ARG A 487 36.37 -12.97 41.91
C ARG A 487 37.49 -13.67 41.15
N THR A 488 37.80 -14.91 41.53
CA THR A 488 38.80 -15.73 40.83
C THR A 488 38.41 -15.92 39.36
N ILE A 489 37.13 -16.18 39.09
CA ILE A 489 36.61 -16.32 37.72
C ILE A 489 36.58 -14.96 36.99
N GLN A 490 36.30 -13.86 37.69
CA GLN A 490 36.30 -12.50 37.11
C GLN A 490 37.69 -12.10 36.60
N GLU A 491 38.73 -12.47 37.35
CA GLU A 491 40.13 -12.19 36.99
C GLU A 491 40.70 -13.18 35.98
N LYS A 492 40.56 -14.49 36.24
CA LYS A 492 41.24 -15.55 35.47
C LYS A 492 40.41 -16.10 34.30
N ARG A 493 39.13 -15.71 34.20
CA ARG A 493 38.16 -16.24 33.22
C ARG A 493 37.98 -17.77 33.26
N THR A 494 38.43 -18.38 34.36
CA THR A 494 38.36 -19.82 34.65
C THR A 494 38.57 -20.06 36.16
N HIS A 495 38.30 -21.28 36.63
CA HIS A 495 38.57 -21.71 38.01
C HIS A 495 39.32 -23.07 38.00
N PRO A 496 40.33 -23.28 38.88
CA PRO A 496 41.11 -24.53 38.89
C PRO A 496 40.28 -25.79 39.18
N ASP A 497 39.21 -25.67 39.96
CA ASP A 497 38.29 -26.76 40.26
C ASP A 497 37.05 -26.71 39.34
N VAL A 498 36.93 -27.73 38.48
CA VAL A 498 35.81 -27.90 37.53
C VAL A 498 34.48 -28.12 38.24
N LYS A 499 34.48 -28.72 39.45
CA LYS A 499 33.25 -28.92 40.24
C LYS A 499 32.66 -27.59 40.70
N THR A 500 33.51 -26.62 41.03
CA THR A 500 33.09 -25.25 41.39
C THR A 500 32.38 -24.55 40.22
N ILE A 501 32.91 -24.67 39.00
CA ILE A 501 32.28 -24.08 37.80
C ILE A 501 30.90 -24.68 37.56
N ALA A 502 30.76 -26.01 37.73
CA ALA A 502 29.49 -26.70 37.57
C ALA A 502 28.43 -26.25 38.61
N ASP A 503 28.82 -26.07 39.87
CA ASP A 503 27.92 -25.53 40.92
C ASP A 503 27.49 -24.09 40.62
N LEU A 504 28.44 -23.20 40.33
CA LEU A 504 28.15 -21.79 40.04
C LEU A 504 27.28 -21.62 38.79
N ARG A 505 27.46 -22.49 37.79
CA ARG A 505 26.63 -22.52 36.58
C ARG A 505 25.20 -23.01 36.89
N LYS A 506 25.05 -24.06 37.71
CA LYS A 506 23.73 -24.53 38.16
C LYS A 506 22.98 -23.45 38.95
N ARG A 507 23.74 -22.63 39.69
CA ARG A 507 23.25 -21.46 40.44
C ARG A 507 23.03 -20.21 39.59
N LYS A 508 23.30 -20.27 38.27
CA LYS A 508 23.18 -19.14 37.32
C LYS A 508 24.05 -17.92 37.65
N LEU A 509 25.15 -18.11 38.39
CA LEU A 509 26.09 -17.03 38.74
C LEU A 509 27.20 -16.84 37.71
N VAL A 510 27.44 -17.86 36.88
CA VAL A 510 28.37 -17.82 35.76
C VAL A 510 27.76 -18.46 34.51
N ALA A 511 28.19 -17.99 33.35
CA ALA A 511 27.81 -18.49 32.04
C ALA A 511 29.06 -18.86 31.23
N MET A 512 28.91 -19.81 30.31
CA MET A 512 29.95 -20.13 29.34
C MET A 512 29.85 -19.15 28.19
N GLN A 513 30.92 -18.42 27.90
CA GLN A 513 31.04 -17.55 26.74
C GLN A 513 32.04 -18.16 25.77
N LYS A 514 31.58 -18.41 24.54
CA LYS A 514 32.43 -18.84 23.45
C LYS A 514 33.17 -17.62 22.89
N VAL A 515 34.49 -17.59 23.04
CA VAL A 515 35.36 -16.57 22.45
C VAL A 515 35.94 -17.15 21.16
N ILE A 516 35.70 -16.45 20.05
CA ILE A 516 36.16 -16.84 18.72
C ILE A 516 37.24 -15.87 18.28
N SER A 517 38.43 -16.38 17.95
CA SER A 517 39.52 -15.65 17.31
C SER A 517 39.93 -16.36 16.02
N PHE A 518 40.76 -15.70 15.21
CA PHE A 518 41.18 -16.21 13.91
C PHE A 518 42.70 -16.14 13.80
N ARG A 519 43.32 -17.24 13.38
CA ARG A 519 44.69 -17.23 12.89
C ARG A 519 44.65 -16.89 11.40
N ILE A 520 45.24 -15.77 11.01
CA ILE A 520 45.14 -15.22 9.67
C ILE A 520 46.50 -15.36 8.99
N CYS A 521 46.53 -15.90 7.78
CA CYS A 521 47.74 -16.12 6.97
C CYS A 521 47.57 -15.47 5.59
N LYS A 522 48.69 -15.16 4.92
CA LYS A 522 48.70 -14.69 3.52
C LYS A 522 48.12 -15.75 2.58
N GLY A 523 47.19 -15.35 1.72
CA GLY A 523 46.65 -16.19 0.64
C GLY A 523 47.51 -16.09 -0.63
N PRO A 524 47.25 -16.93 -1.65
CA PRO A 524 48.04 -16.96 -2.89
C PRO A 524 47.97 -15.67 -3.71
N LYS A 525 46.94 -14.83 -3.52
CA LYS A 525 46.76 -13.53 -4.19
C LYS A 525 46.91 -12.35 -3.23
N TYR A 526 47.70 -12.50 -2.17
CA TYR A 526 47.90 -11.43 -1.19
C TYR A 526 48.45 -10.14 -1.85
N ALA A 527 47.81 -9.00 -1.56
CA ALA A 527 48.26 -7.67 -1.92
C ALA A 527 48.03 -6.72 -0.73
N ALA A 528 48.89 -5.70 -0.59
CA ALA A 528 48.81 -4.76 0.53
C ALA A 528 47.57 -3.84 0.46
N GLU A 529 46.99 -3.67 -0.73
CA GLU A 529 45.81 -2.85 -0.96
C GLU A 529 44.78 -3.62 -1.81
N LEU A 530 43.50 -3.33 -1.57
CA LEU A 530 42.40 -3.90 -2.33
C LEU A 530 42.21 -3.11 -3.63
N VAL A 531 42.60 -3.69 -4.77
CA VAL A 531 42.28 -3.09 -6.08
C VAL A 531 40.76 -3.12 -6.27
N LYS A 532 40.15 -1.94 -6.41
CA LYS A 532 38.70 -1.81 -6.61
C LYS A 532 38.37 -2.19 -8.05
N GLU A 533 37.71 -3.33 -8.23
CA GLU A 533 37.12 -3.72 -9.50
C GLU A 533 35.82 -2.92 -9.73
N GLU A 534 35.60 -2.46 -10.95
CA GLU A 534 34.37 -1.77 -11.32
C GLU A 534 33.21 -2.78 -11.44
N THR A 535 32.01 -2.39 -10.99
CA THR A 535 30.85 -3.30 -10.98
C THR A 535 30.07 -3.26 -12.28
N ASP A 536 29.95 -2.07 -12.87
CA ASP A 536 29.06 -1.81 -14.00
C ASP A 536 29.78 -0.97 -15.05
N LEU A 537 29.40 -1.18 -16.31
CA LEU A 537 29.86 -0.38 -17.43
C LEU A 537 29.06 0.92 -17.49
N THR A 538 29.70 2.09 -17.41
CA THR A 538 29.00 3.39 -17.48
C THR A 538 29.08 4.01 -18.87
N ALA A 539 28.17 4.96 -19.14
CA ALA A 539 28.17 5.73 -20.39
C ALA A 539 29.47 6.55 -20.56
N GLU A 540 30.01 7.12 -19.48
CA GLU A 540 31.28 7.86 -19.55
C GLU A 540 32.47 6.93 -19.82
N MET A 541 32.46 5.71 -19.27
CA MET A 541 33.49 4.73 -19.55
C MET A 541 33.50 4.35 -21.04
N LEU A 542 32.33 4.13 -21.62
CA LEU A 542 32.15 3.87 -23.05
C LEU A 542 32.65 5.04 -23.91
N ALA A 543 32.28 6.27 -23.57
CA ALA A 543 32.68 7.47 -24.31
C ALA A 543 34.19 7.76 -24.23
N SER A 544 34.79 7.55 -23.06
CA SER A 544 36.23 7.79 -22.83
C SER A 544 37.13 6.62 -23.27
N GLY A 545 36.56 5.44 -23.52
CA GLY A 545 37.30 4.22 -23.81
C GLY A 545 38.02 3.61 -22.60
N SER A 546 37.83 4.15 -21.39
CA SER A 546 38.50 3.71 -20.17
C SER A 546 38.15 2.27 -19.76
N TRP A 547 36.97 1.78 -20.15
CA TRP A 547 36.53 0.40 -19.89
C TRP A 547 37.48 -0.68 -20.43
N LYS A 548 38.25 -0.38 -21.48
CA LYS A 548 39.20 -1.33 -22.09
C LYS A 548 40.33 -1.72 -21.14
N ASN A 549 40.67 -0.85 -20.19
CA ASN A 549 41.81 -1.00 -19.29
C ASN A 549 41.40 -1.26 -17.82
N LEU A 550 40.10 -1.26 -17.53
CA LEU A 550 39.55 -1.50 -16.19
C LEU A 550 39.18 -2.97 -16.00
N LYS A 551 39.32 -3.49 -14.78
CA LYS A 551 38.89 -4.84 -14.41
C LYS A 551 37.49 -4.79 -13.81
N PHE A 552 36.58 -5.57 -14.40
CA PHE A 552 35.20 -5.68 -13.94
C PHE A 552 35.00 -6.92 -13.07
N LYS A 553 34.13 -6.77 -12.06
CA LYS A 553 33.66 -7.90 -11.27
C LYS A 553 32.83 -8.85 -12.14
N SER A 554 33.08 -10.15 -12.06
CA SER A 554 32.29 -11.15 -12.81
C SER A 554 30.83 -11.17 -12.34
N TYR A 555 29.90 -11.20 -13.31
CA TYR A 555 28.47 -11.27 -13.03
C TYR A 555 28.07 -12.66 -12.52
N ASN A 556 27.23 -12.70 -11.48
CA ASN A 556 26.77 -13.97 -10.92
C ASN A 556 25.54 -14.51 -11.66
N PHE A 557 25.76 -15.33 -12.69
CA PHE A 557 24.69 -15.97 -13.46
C PHE A 557 23.88 -17.02 -12.69
N LYS A 558 24.25 -17.36 -11.44
CA LYS A 558 23.49 -18.27 -10.58
C LYS A 558 22.45 -17.56 -9.72
N ALA A 559 22.53 -16.23 -9.59
CA ALA A 559 21.53 -15.47 -8.86
C ALA A 559 20.29 -15.24 -9.73
N GLN A 560 19.11 -15.28 -9.11
CA GLN A 560 17.91 -14.78 -9.77
C GLN A 560 18.10 -13.27 -10.04
N GLY A 561 17.71 -12.83 -11.24
CA GLY A 561 17.73 -11.42 -11.60
C GLY A 561 16.80 -10.60 -10.71
N ALA A 562 16.99 -9.28 -10.71
CA ALA A 562 16.07 -8.39 -10.02
C ALA A 562 14.66 -8.55 -10.59
N HIS A 563 13.67 -8.71 -9.71
CA HIS A 563 12.28 -8.77 -10.12
C HIS A 563 11.88 -7.45 -10.77
N THR A 564 11.33 -7.51 -11.98
CA THR A 564 10.84 -6.30 -12.65
C THR A 564 9.45 -5.98 -12.10
N PRO A 565 9.19 -4.76 -11.60
CA PRO A 565 7.86 -4.40 -11.13
C PRO A 565 6.89 -4.45 -12.32
N SER A 566 5.84 -5.27 -12.20
CA SER A 566 4.78 -5.42 -13.20
C SER A 566 3.42 -5.41 -12.52
N GLY A 567 2.39 -4.93 -13.22
CA GLY A 567 1.02 -5.11 -12.74
C GLY A 567 0.64 -6.59 -12.67
N ALA A 568 -0.17 -6.97 -11.70
CA ALA A 568 -0.67 -8.33 -11.53
C ALA A 568 -2.20 -8.38 -11.60
N LEU A 569 -2.75 -9.44 -12.19
CA LEU A 569 -4.18 -9.74 -12.18
C LEU A 569 -4.47 -10.81 -11.13
N HIS A 570 -5.54 -10.59 -10.37
CA HIS A 570 -6.01 -11.56 -9.38
C HIS A 570 -6.29 -12.94 -10.02
N PRO A 571 -5.84 -14.07 -9.44
CA PRO A 571 -6.05 -15.42 -9.99
C PRO A 571 -7.50 -15.74 -10.36
N LEU A 572 -8.45 -15.42 -9.48
CA LEU A 572 -9.89 -15.56 -9.75
C LEU A 572 -10.36 -14.76 -10.98
N ASN A 573 -9.81 -13.55 -11.21
CA ASN A 573 -10.14 -12.75 -12.39
C ASN A 573 -9.54 -13.33 -13.67
N LYS A 574 -8.36 -13.95 -13.59
CA LYS A 574 -7.75 -14.67 -14.71
C LYS A 574 -8.61 -15.86 -15.13
N VAL A 575 -9.09 -16.66 -14.17
CA VAL A 575 -10.01 -17.79 -14.44
C VAL A 575 -11.37 -17.28 -14.93
N ARG A 576 -11.90 -16.20 -14.35
CA ARG A 576 -13.13 -15.56 -14.88
C ARG A 576 -13.00 -15.23 -16.36
N HIS A 577 -11.86 -14.68 -16.76
CA HIS A 577 -11.61 -14.34 -18.17
C HIS A 577 -11.62 -15.58 -19.06
N GLU A 578 -11.00 -16.68 -18.62
CA GLU A 578 -11.02 -17.97 -19.32
C GLU A 578 -12.45 -18.50 -19.52
N PHE A 579 -13.27 -18.51 -18.46
CA PHE A 579 -14.69 -18.88 -18.59
C PHE A 579 -15.43 -18.00 -19.61
N ARG A 580 -15.22 -16.69 -19.58
CA ARG A 580 -15.84 -15.76 -20.55
C ARG A 580 -15.45 -16.13 -21.99
N GLN A 581 -14.18 -16.44 -22.25
CA GLN A 581 -13.73 -16.86 -23.57
C GLN A 581 -14.37 -18.18 -24.02
N ILE A 582 -14.45 -19.19 -23.14
CA ILE A 582 -15.12 -20.46 -23.44
C ILE A 582 -16.58 -20.23 -23.87
N PHE A 583 -17.32 -19.37 -23.14
CA PHE A 583 -18.68 -19.02 -23.52
C PHE A 583 -18.76 -18.32 -24.88
N PHE A 584 -17.88 -17.35 -25.15
CA PHE A 584 -17.85 -16.66 -26.45
C PHE A 584 -17.54 -17.61 -27.61
N GLU A 585 -16.57 -18.52 -27.45
CA GLU A 585 -16.26 -19.55 -28.44
C GLU A 585 -17.44 -20.49 -28.73
N MET A 586 -18.28 -20.73 -27.73
CA MET A 586 -19.48 -21.56 -27.84
C MET A 586 -20.72 -20.79 -28.32
N GLY A 587 -20.55 -19.52 -28.71
CA GLY A 587 -21.59 -18.67 -29.28
C GLY A 587 -22.58 -18.10 -28.26
N PHE A 588 -22.16 -17.95 -27.00
CA PHE A 588 -22.98 -17.34 -25.96
C PHE A 588 -22.85 -15.82 -25.94
N THR A 589 -23.94 -15.15 -25.59
CA THR A 589 -23.98 -13.70 -25.34
C THR A 589 -23.98 -13.44 -23.83
N GLU A 590 -23.13 -12.52 -23.38
CA GLU A 590 -23.04 -12.17 -21.97
C GLU A 590 -24.25 -11.33 -21.53
N MET A 591 -24.91 -11.73 -20.45
CA MET A 591 -26.04 -11.01 -19.85
C MET A 591 -25.54 -9.90 -18.92
N PRO A 592 -26.22 -8.74 -18.89
CA PRO A 592 -25.92 -7.70 -17.92
C PRO A 592 -26.33 -8.13 -16.50
N THR A 593 -25.40 -8.09 -15.56
CA THR A 593 -25.61 -8.49 -14.17
C THR A 593 -25.46 -7.34 -13.17
N ASN A 594 -25.55 -6.10 -13.63
CA ASN A 594 -25.20 -4.86 -12.95
C ASN A 594 -26.13 -4.42 -11.80
N ARG A 595 -26.67 -5.39 -11.05
CA ARG A 595 -27.47 -5.23 -9.84
C ARG A 595 -27.16 -6.37 -8.86
N PHE A 596 -26.70 -6.01 -7.65
CA PHE A 596 -26.53 -6.97 -6.56
C PHE A 596 -27.78 -7.13 -5.72
N VAL A 597 -28.67 -6.14 -5.77
CA VAL A 597 -29.97 -6.18 -5.09
C VAL A 597 -31.03 -6.57 -6.12
N GLU A 598 -31.81 -7.60 -5.80
CA GLU A 598 -32.94 -8.07 -6.59
C GLU A 598 -34.23 -8.01 -5.76
N THR A 599 -35.37 -8.00 -6.44
CA THR A 599 -36.67 -8.20 -5.77
C THR A 599 -36.90 -9.68 -5.49
N GLY A 600 -37.65 -10.01 -4.44
CA GLY A 600 -38.10 -11.38 -4.18
C GLY A 600 -38.82 -12.00 -5.39
N PHE A 601 -39.49 -11.17 -6.18
CA PHE A 601 -40.10 -11.54 -7.44
C PHE A 601 -39.08 -12.11 -8.43
N TRP A 602 -38.06 -11.34 -8.82
CA TRP A 602 -37.07 -11.80 -9.81
C TRP A 602 -36.14 -12.88 -9.27
N ASN A 603 -35.78 -12.78 -7.98
CA ASN A 603 -34.87 -13.72 -7.36
C ASN A 603 -35.54 -15.07 -7.03
N PHE A 604 -36.88 -15.15 -6.94
CA PHE A 604 -37.54 -16.39 -6.55
C PHE A 604 -38.88 -16.65 -7.25
N ASP A 605 -39.87 -15.74 -7.18
CA ASP A 605 -41.23 -16.03 -7.68
C ASP A 605 -41.25 -16.28 -9.19
N ALA A 606 -40.54 -15.45 -9.94
CA ALA A 606 -40.39 -15.51 -11.39
C ALA A 606 -39.71 -16.81 -11.87
N LEU A 607 -38.93 -17.44 -10.99
CA LEU A 607 -38.33 -18.76 -11.20
C LEU A 607 -39.28 -19.92 -10.88
N TYR A 608 -40.49 -19.66 -10.38
CA TYR A 608 -41.37 -20.70 -9.83
C TYR A 608 -40.83 -21.34 -8.53
N VAL A 609 -40.04 -20.60 -7.73
CA VAL A 609 -39.68 -21.02 -6.37
C VAL A 609 -40.83 -20.63 -5.41
N PRO A 610 -41.42 -21.54 -4.62
CA PRO A 610 -42.55 -21.19 -3.75
C PRO A 610 -42.13 -20.22 -2.62
N GLN A 611 -43.05 -19.39 -2.14
CA GLN A 611 -42.76 -18.41 -1.08
C GLN A 611 -42.44 -19.05 0.28
N GLN A 612 -42.93 -20.26 0.55
CA GLN A 612 -42.56 -21.03 1.75
C GLN A 612 -41.23 -21.81 1.62
N HIS A 613 -40.46 -21.61 0.55
CA HIS A 613 -39.22 -22.36 0.34
C HIS A 613 -38.15 -21.94 1.38
N PRO A 614 -37.47 -22.90 2.05
CA PRO A 614 -36.47 -22.59 3.08
C PRO A 614 -35.35 -21.64 2.62
N ALA A 615 -34.96 -21.72 1.34
CA ALA A 615 -33.97 -20.78 0.78
C ALA A 615 -34.36 -19.30 0.89
N ARG A 616 -35.64 -18.96 1.13
CA ARG A 616 -36.10 -17.60 1.40
C ARG A 616 -36.03 -17.22 2.88
N ASP A 617 -35.66 -18.12 3.79
CA ASP A 617 -35.56 -17.79 5.20
C ASP A 617 -34.39 -16.83 5.47
N LEU A 618 -34.49 -16.07 6.56
CA LEU A 618 -33.45 -15.13 7.02
C LEU A 618 -32.11 -15.84 7.28
N HIS A 619 -32.13 -17.15 7.54
CA HIS A 619 -30.94 -17.96 7.75
C HIS A 619 -30.19 -18.30 6.45
N ASP A 620 -30.82 -18.18 5.28
CA ASP A 620 -30.22 -18.53 3.98
C ASP A 620 -30.03 -17.32 3.06
N THR A 621 -30.90 -16.31 3.19
CA THR A 621 -30.91 -15.12 2.32
C THR A 621 -30.66 -13.83 3.08
N PHE A 622 -29.80 -12.96 2.53
CA PHE A 622 -29.65 -11.59 3.02
C PHE A 622 -30.76 -10.69 2.48
N TYR A 623 -31.61 -10.22 3.38
CA TYR A 623 -32.65 -9.23 3.09
C TYR A 623 -32.14 -7.80 3.31
N ILE A 624 -32.63 -6.87 2.50
CA ILE A 624 -32.26 -5.46 2.59
C ILE A 624 -33.06 -4.76 3.70
N SER A 625 -32.36 -4.02 4.55
CA SER A 625 -32.98 -3.22 5.62
C SER A 625 -33.39 -1.82 5.16
N ASP A 626 -32.74 -1.27 4.15
CA ASP A 626 -33.07 0.04 3.56
C ASP A 626 -32.58 0.15 2.10
N PRO A 627 -33.48 0.33 1.11
CA PRO A 627 -34.94 0.21 1.21
C PRO A 627 -35.37 -1.25 1.41
N VAL A 628 -36.43 -1.49 2.18
CA VAL A 628 -36.94 -2.87 2.47
C VAL A 628 -37.74 -3.45 1.30
N VAL A 629 -38.48 -2.59 0.60
CA VAL A 629 -39.48 -2.96 -0.41
C VAL A 629 -39.16 -2.25 -1.71
N ALA A 630 -39.33 -2.97 -2.82
CA ALA A 630 -39.19 -2.43 -4.17
C ALA A 630 -40.54 -2.03 -4.77
N ASP A 631 -40.46 -1.26 -5.85
CA ASP A 631 -41.58 -1.13 -6.79
C ASP A 631 -41.83 -2.45 -7.53
N ARG A 632 -43.06 -2.60 -8.08
CA ARG A 632 -43.38 -3.70 -9.00
C ARG A 632 -42.47 -3.70 -10.24
N PRO A 633 -42.26 -4.86 -10.89
CA PRO A 633 -41.53 -4.94 -12.16
C PRO A 633 -42.08 -3.96 -13.19
N ARG A 634 -41.21 -3.18 -13.84
CA ARG A 634 -41.58 -2.17 -14.85
C ARG A 634 -40.46 -1.96 -15.88
N ALA A 635 -40.82 -1.43 -17.05
CA ALA A 635 -39.88 -1.04 -18.09
C ALA A 635 -38.89 0.04 -17.60
N GLY A 636 -37.62 -0.03 -18.03
CA GLY A 636 -36.60 0.98 -17.72
C GLY A 636 -35.86 0.82 -16.39
N HIS A 637 -36.22 -0.16 -15.55
CA HIS A 637 -35.45 -0.52 -14.34
C HIS A 637 -34.27 -1.48 -14.61
N GLU A 638 -34.07 -1.82 -15.88
CA GLU A 638 -32.98 -2.64 -16.38
C GLU A 638 -31.97 -1.69 -17.01
N THR A 639 -30.95 -1.29 -16.26
CA THR A 639 -29.90 -0.39 -16.73
C THR A 639 -29.01 -1.11 -17.75
N VAL A 640 -29.49 -1.28 -18.98
CA VAL A 640 -28.68 -1.73 -20.10
C VAL A 640 -27.91 -0.51 -20.61
N ARG A 641 -26.57 -0.50 -20.46
CA ARG A 641 -25.76 0.32 -21.37
C ARG A 641 -26.04 -0.18 -22.79
N PRO A 642 -26.40 0.67 -23.75
CA PRO A 642 -26.57 0.23 -25.13
C PRO A 642 -25.26 -0.41 -25.60
N ALA A 643 -25.37 -1.57 -26.25
CA ALA A 643 -24.24 -2.16 -26.95
C ALA A 643 -23.74 -1.19 -28.03
N PRO A 644 -22.43 -1.17 -28.35
CA PRO A 644 -21.90 -0.30 -29.39
C PRO A 644 -22.58 -0.61 -30.72
N GLU A 645 -23.02 0.45 -31.41
CA GLU A 645 -23.66 0.42 -32.73
C GLU A 645 -22.76 -0.28 -33.76
N SER A 646 -22.96 -1.59 -33.93
CA SER A 646 -22.39 -2.34 -35.05
C SER A 646 -23.25 -3.57 -35.37
N SER A 647 -24.48 -3.32 -35.81
CA SER A 647 -25.16 -4.20 -36.78
C SER A 647 -26.37 -3.47 -37.33
N SER A 648 -26.20 -2.90 -38.53
CA SER A 648 -27.28 -2.44 -39.37
C SER A 648 -28.09 -3.62 -39.89
N VAL A 649 -29.06 -4.09 -39.12
CA VAL A 649 -30.15 -4.93 -39.61
C VAL A 649 -31.46 -4.38 -39.05
N GLY A 650 -32.38 -4.00 -39.95
CA GLY A 650 -33.56 -3.20 -39.66
C GLY A 650 -34.38 -3.69 -38.47
N THR A 651 -34.49 -2.84 -37.45
CA THR A 651 -35.29 -3.09 -36.26
C THR A 651 -36.74 -2.67 -36.50
N LYS A 652 -37.64 -3.66 -36.49
CA LYS A 652 -39.02 -3.42 -36.07
C LYS A 652 -38.96 -2.84 -34.65
N GLN A 653 -39.76 -1.81 -34.36
CA GLN A 653 -40.00 -1.35 -32.99
C GLN A 653 -40.40 -2.55 -32.13
N GLU A 654 -39.60 -2.85 -31.10
CA GLU A 654 -39.96 -3.87 -30.11
C GLU A 654 -41.20 -3.40 -29.34
N GLU A 655 -42.26 -4.20 -29.31
CA GLU A 655 -43.46 -3.90 -28.51
C GLU A 655 -43.09 -3.84 -27.02
N PRO A 656 -43.74 -2.95 -26.23
CA PRO A 656 -43.46 -2.85 -24.80
C PRO A 656 -43.81 -4.16 -24.06
N LEU A 657 -42.91 -4.61 -23.19
CA LEU A 657 -43.10 -5.80 -22.36
C LEU A 657 -44.27 -5.62 -21.37
N ASP A 658 -45.14 -6.63 -21.28
CA ASP A 658 -46.29 -6.65 -20.37
C ASP A 658 -45.90 -7.17 -18.97
N TYR A 659 -45.32 -6.29 -18.16
CA TYR A 659 -44.89 -6.64 -16.80
C TYR A 659 -46.05 -6.90 -15.83
N ASP A 660 -47.18 -6.19 -15.99
CA ASP A 660 -48.36 -6.39 -15.14
C ASP A 660 -49.02 -7.74 -15.44
N GLY A 661 -49.16 -8.09 -16.72
CA GLY A 661 -49.63 -9.41 -17.14
C GLY A 661 -48.67 -10.52 -16.69
N TYR A 662 -47.36 -10.30 -16.75
CA TYR A 662 -46.39 -11.27 -16.23
C TYR A 662 -46.54 -11.47 -14.72
N TRP A 663 -46.66 -10.40 -13.95
CA TRP A 663 -46.89 -10.44 -12.50
C TRP A 663 -48.15 -11.25 -12.14
N ASP A 664 -49.27 -10.96 -12.80
CA ASP A 664 -50.54 -11.67 -12.56
C ASP A 664 -50.47 -13.14 -12.99
N ASN A 665 -49.76 -13.44 -14.07
CA ASN A 665 -49.53 -14.81 -14.52
C ASN A 665 -48.68 -15.61 -13.53
N VAL A 666 -47.64 -15.00 -12.95
CA VAL A 666 -46.80 -15.62 -11.91
C VAL A 666 -47.66 -15.89 -10.67
N LYS A 667 -48.41 -14.91 -10.19
CA LYS A 667 -49.35 -15.12 -9.08
C LYS A 667 -50.29 -16.30 -9.36
N ALA A 668 -50.95 -16.31 -10.52
CA ALA A 668 -51.92 -17.34 -10.87
C ALA A 668 -51.32 -18.75 -10.95
N VAL A 669 -50.14 -18.91 -11.56
CA VAL A 669 -49.48 -20.22 -11.69
C VAL A 669 -49.02 -20.75 -10.34
N HIS A 670 -48.58 -19.88 -9.42
CA HIS A 670 -48.19 -20.26 -8.06
C HIS A 670 -49.39 -20.65 -7.19
N GLU A 671 -50.45 -19.83 -7.17
CA GLU A 671 -51.60 -20.04 -6.28
C GLU A 671 -52.48 -21.20 -6.76
N ASN A 672 -53.02 -21.09 -7.96
CA ASN A 672 -54.13 -21.93 -8.42
C ASN A 672 -53.71 -22.92 -9.52
N GLY A 673 -52.50 -22.77 -10.05
CA GLY A 673 -52.02 -23.49 -11.20
C GLY A 673 -52.49 -22.88 -12.52
N LYS A 674 -51.60 -22.93 -13.52
CA LYS A 674 -51.87 -22.52 -14.90
C LYS A 674 -50.96 -23.34 -15.82
N TYR A 675 -51.20 -23.28 -17.13
CA TYR A 675 -50.29 -23.86 -18.14
C TYR A 675 -50.09 -25.39 -18.04
N GLY A 676 -51.08 -26.11 -17.50
CA GLY A 676 -51.03 -27.55 -17.28
C GLY A 676 -50.50 -27.97 -15.91
N SER A 677 -50.11 -27.02 -15.06
CA SER A 677 -49.72 -27.25 -13.67
C SER A 677 -50.89 -27.01 -12.71
N ILE A 678 -50.84 -27.67 -11.55
CA ILE A 678 -51.79 -27.48 -10.44
C ILE A 678 -51.34 -26.40 -9.45
N GLY A 679 -50.19 -25.77 -9.69
CA GLY A 679 -49.61 -24.76 -8.81
C GLY A 679 -49.09 -25.33 -7.49
N TYR A 680 -48.65 -24.45 -6.60
CA TYR A 680 -48.25 -24.80 -5.23
C TYR A 680 -49.42 -24.79 -4.23
N ARG A 681 -50.60 -24.25 -4.62
CA ARG A 681 -51.84 -24.29 -3.83
C ARG A 681 -51.71 -23.61 -2.47
N TYR A 682 -51.13 -22.41 -2.48
CA TYR A 682 -51.01 -21.51 -1.35
C TYR A 682 -51.42 -20.10 -1.75
N THR A 683 -51.61 -19.19 -0.78
CA THR A 683 -51.89 -17.77 -1.05
C THR A 683 -50.57 -17.05 -1.33
N TRP A 684 -50.42 -16.50 -2.53
CA TRP A 684 -49.23 -15.78 -2.97
C TRP A 684 -49.28 -14.34 -2.46
N SER A 685 -48.26 -13.93 -1.71
CA SER A 685 -48.14 -12.61 -1.10
C SER A 685 -47.39 -11.64 -2.01
N PRO A 686 -48.02 -10.53 -2.45
CA PRO A 686 -47.32 -9.43 -3.12
C PRO A 686 -46.19 -8.82 -2.28
N GLU A 687 -46.36 -8.77 -0.95
CA GLU A 687 -45.39 -8.16 -0.05
C GLU A 687 -44.08 -8.94 -0.03
N GLU A 688 -44.16 -10.28 -0.05
CA GLU A 688 -42.98 -11.15 -0.10
C GLU A 688 -42.24 -11.03 -1.45
N ALA A 689 -42.99 -10.87 -2.54
CA ALA A 689 -42.43 -10.66 -3.87
C ALA A 689 -41.73 -9.30 -4.05
N LEU A 690 -42.19 -8.27 -3.34
CA LEU A 690 -41.59 -6.93 -3.40
C LEU A 690 -40.43 -6.75 -2.41
N ARG A 691 -40.21 -7.71 -1.51
CA ARG A 691 -39.13 -7.63 -0.53
C ARG A 691 -37.76 -7.68 -1.22
N LEU A 692 -36.87 -6.78 -0.84
CA LEU A 692 -35.55 -6.68 -1.45
C LEU A 692 -34.55 -7.65 -0.81
N VAL A 693 -33.75 -8.30 -1.66
CA VAL A 693 -32.72 -9.27 -1.27
C VAL A 693 -31.40 -8.98 -1.97
N MET A 694 -30.28 -9.34 -1.34
CA MET A 694 -29.05 -9.52 -2.09
C MET A 694 -29.19 -10.76 -2.98
N ARG A 695 -28.85 -10.63 -4.26
CA ARG A 695 -29.03 -11.68 -5.27
C ARG A 695 -28.34 -12.98 -4.84
N THR A 696 -29.14 -14.03 -4.64
CA THR A 696 -28.65 -15.32 -4.09
C THR A 696 -28.07 -16.25 -5.15
N HIS A 697 -28.43 -16.04 -6.42
CA HIS A 697 -27.95 -16.76 -7.59
C HIS A 697 -28.17 -15.93 -8.87
N THR A 698 -27.33 -16.14 -9.87
CA THR A 698 -27.41 -15.44 -11.17
C THR A 698 -28.67 -15.78 -11.98
N THR A 699 -29.40 -16.82 -11.60
CA THR A 699 -30.63 -17.27 -12.29
C THR A 699 -31.75 -16.22 -12.26
N ALA A 700 -31.69 -15.28 -11.30
CA ALA A 700 -32.55 -14.09 -11.30
C ALA A 700 -32.35 -13.24 -12.57
N VAL A 701 -31.09 -13.08 -13.00
CA VAL A 701 -30.72 -12.34 -14.23
C VAL A 701 -31.22 -13.08 -15.46
N SER A 702 -31.03 -14.41 -15.50
CA SER A 702 -31.52 -15.25 -16.59
C SER A 702 -33.03 -15.14 -16.77
N THR A 703 -33.77 -15.07 -15.67
CA THR A 703 -35.23 -14.91 -15.68
C THR A 703 -35.66 -13.60 -16.32
N ALA A 704 -35.01 -12.50 -15.95
CA ALA A 704 -35.25 -11.20 -16.58
C ALA A 704 -34.91 -11.21 -18.07
N MET A 705 -33.80 -11.86 -18.46
CA MET A 705 -33.40 -11.97 -19.87
C MET A 705 -34.34 -12.87 -20.69
N LEU A 706 -34.85 -13.96 -20.11
CA LEU A 706 -35.83 -14.84 -20.75
C LEU A 706 -37.18 -14.17 -20.93
N HIS A 707 -37.62 -13.34 -19.97
CA HIS A 707 -38.82 -12.53 -20.12
C HIS A 707 -38.71 -11.57 -21.31
N LYS A 708 -37.55 -10.93 -21.51
CA LYS A 708 -37.29 -10.14 -22.74
C LYS A 708 -37.33 -10.99 -24.00
N LEU A 709 -36.68 -12.15 -23.97
CA LEU A 709 -36.68 -13.07 -25.10
C LEU A 709 -38.10 -13.51 -25.46
N ALA A 710 -39.01 -13.61 -24.50
CA ALA A 710 -40.40 -14.01 -24.72
C ALA A 710 -41.20 -13.01 -25.58
N ALA A 711 -40.81 -11.72 -25.63
CA ALA A 711 -41.44 -10.76 -26.55
C ALA A 711 -41.11 -11.05 -28.03
N ASN A 712 -39.96 -11.67 -28.30
CA ASN A 712 -39.58 -12.12 -29.63
C ASN A 712 -38.86 -13.48 -29.55
N PRO A 713 -39.62 -14.57 -29.34
CA PRO A 713 -39.05 -15.88 -29.07
C PRO A 713 -38.19 -16.38 -30.23
N ARG A 714 -36.92 -16.65 -29.94
CA ARG A 714 -35.93 -17.18 -30.89
C ARG A 714 -34.87 -17.99 -30.16
N PRO A 715 -34.13 -18.89 -30.85
CA PRO A 715 -33.00 -19.56 -30.27
C PRO A 715 -31.98 -18.54 -29.73
N ALA A 716 -31.52 -18.75 -28.50
CA ALA A 716 -30.61 -17.85 -27.82
C ALA A 716 -29.71 -18.61 -26.84
N ARG A 717 -28.48 -18.13 -26.70
CA ARG A 717 -27.48 -18.65 -25.76
C ARG A 717 -26.97 -17.50 -24.91
N TYR A 718 -27.20 -17.57 -23.62
CA TYR A 718 -26.86 -16.52 -22.68
C TYR A 718 -25.96 -17.05 -21.57
N PHE A 719 -25.03 -16.22 -21.11
CA PHE A 719 -24.22 -16.57 -19.95
C PHE A 719 -24.01 -15.35 -19.06
N SER A 720 -23.69 -15.60 -17.79
CA SER A 720 -23.21 -14.56 -16.90
C SER A 720 -22.20 -15.13 -15.90
N ILE A 721 -21.30 -14.26 -15.43
CA ILE A 721 -20.38 -14.58 -14.36
C ILE A 721 -20.37 -13.42 -13.39
N ASP A 722 -21.03 -13.57 -12.25
CA ASP A 722 -21.12 -12.48 -11.30
C ASP A 722 -21.30 -12.95 -9.86
N ARG A 723 -21.11 -12.01 -8.94
CA ARG A 723 -21.19 -12.25 -7.51
C ARG A 723 -22.63 -12.47 -7.05
N VAL A 724 -22.77 -13.42 -6.13
CA VAL A 724 -24.00 -13.79 -5.44
C VAL A 724 -23.74 -13.87 -3.95
N PHE A 725 -24.81 -13.74 -3.17
CA PHE A 725 -24.74 -13.57 -1.72
C PHE A 725 -25.67 -14.56 -1.04
N ARG A 726 -25.13 -15.34 -0.09
CA ARG A 726 -25.89 -16.32 0.68
C ARG A 726 -25.53 -16.20 2.14
N ASN A 727 -26.52 -16.23 3.02
CA ASN A 727 -26.32 -16.11 4.47
C ASN A 727 -25.86 -17.45 5.08
N GLU A 728 -24.94 -18.13 4.41
CA GLU A 728 -24.39 -19.39 4.87
C GLU A 728 -23.23 -19.15 5.86
N SER A 729 -23.01 -20.12 6.74
CA SER A 729 -21.88 -20.04 7.68
C SER A 729 -20.55 -20.08 6.93
N VAL A 730 -19.71 -19.07 7.17
CA VAL A 730 -18.40 -18.96 6.51
C VAL A 730 -17.42 -20.01 7.03
N ASP A 731 -16.91 -20.85 6.14
CA ASP A 731 -15.93 -21.89 6.46
C ASP A 731 -14.73 -21.87 5.48
N ALA A 732 -13.93 -22.94 5.42
CA ALA A 732 -12.77 -23.02 4.53
C ALA A 732 -13.13 -23.21 3.05
N THR A 733 -14.40 -23.57 2.77
CA THR A 733 -14.94 -23.96 1.47
C THR A 733 -16.11 -23.08 0.99
N HIS A 734 -16.75 -22.35 1.91
CA HIS A 734 -17.93 -21.52 1.67
C HIS A 734 -17.71 -20.10 2.20
N LEU A 735 -18.08 -19.11 1.39
CA LEU A 735 -18.11 -17.69 1.74
C LEU A 735 -19.55 -17.17 1.65
N ALA A 736 -19.84 -16.12 2.41
CA ALA A 736 -21.11 -15.41 2.33
C ALA A 736 -21.32 -14.71 0.98
N GLU A 737 -20.24 -14.46 0.23
CA GLU A 737 -20.26 -13.96 -1.14
C GLU A 737 -19.27 -14.74 -2.01
N PHE A 738 -19.70 -15.10 -3.22
CA PHE A 738 -18.87 -15.83 -4.19
C PHE A 738 -19.38 -15.58 -5.61
N HIS A 739 -18.64 -15.98 -6.64
CA HIS A 739 -19.02 -15.78 -8.03
C HIS A 739 -19.69 -17.04 -8.59
N GLN A 740 -20.89 -16.87 -9.10
CA GLN A 740 -21.60 -17.91 -9.83
C GLN A 740 -21.40 -17.68 -11.33
N VAL A 741 -20.98 -18.75 -12.01
CA VAL A 741 -20.98 -18.87 -13.47
C VAL A 741 -22.28 -19.54 -13.86
N GLU A 742 -23.02 -18.97 -14.80
CA GLU A 742 -24.28 -19.55 -15.29
C GLU A 742 -24.39 -19.46 -16.81
N GLY A 743 -24.90 -20.52 -17.41
CA GLY A 743 -25.25 -20.57 -18.82
C GLY A 743 -26.71 -20.99 -19.01
N VAL A 744 -27.31 -20.45 -20.08
CA VAL A 744 -28.70 -20.66 -20.47
C VAL A 744 -28.78 -20.85 -21.98
N ILE A 745 -29.48 -21.89 -22.43
CA ILE A 745 -29.75 -22.12 -23.86
C ILE A 745 -31.25 -22.25 -24.05
N ALA A 746 -31.86 -21.32 -24.77
CA ALA A 746 -33.24 -21.40 -25.22
C ALA A 746 -33.27 -21.86 -26.68
N ASP A 747 -33.98 -22.94 -26.97
CA ASP A 747 -34.13 -23.45 -28.33
C ASP A 747 -35.37 -24.36 -28.45
N PHE A 748 -35.73 -24.71 -29.68
CA PHE A 748 -36.78 -25.66 -29.99
C PHE A 748 -36.21 -27.09 -29.99
N GLY A 749 -36.94 -28.04 -29.40
CA GLY A 749 -36.55 -29.46 -29.43
C GLY A 749 -35.44 -29.86 -28.45
N LEU A 750 -35.11 -29.03 -27.47
CA LEU A 750 -34.13 -29.39 -26.44
C LEU A 750 -34.57 -30.62 -25.61
N THR A 751 -33.61 -31.52 -25.37
CA THR A 751 -33.80 -32.77 -24.62
C THR A 751 -32.80 -32.90 -23.47
N LEU A 752 -33.06 -33.78 -22.50
CA LEU A 752 -32.10 -34.01 -21.41
C LEU A 752 -30.74 -34.55 -21.91
N GLY A 753 -30.77 -35.42 -22.92
CA GLY A 753 -29.54 -35.95 -23.54
C GLY A 753 -28.71 -34.87 -24.24
N GLY A 754 -29.36 -33.87 -24.84
CA GLY A 754 -28.67 -32.71 -25.41
C GLY A 754 -27.95 -31.86 -24.37
N LEU A 755 -28.55 -31.70 -23.18
CA LEU A 755 -27.91 -31.01 -22.05
C LEU A 755 -26.66 -31.77 -21.58
N ILE A 756 -26.76 -33.09 -21.43
CA ILE A 756 -25.63 -33.96 -21.06
C ILE A 756 -24.47 -33.82 -22.05
N GLY A 757 -24.73 -33.98 -23.36
CA GLY A 757 -23.70 -33.87 -24.38
C GLY A 757 -23.09 -32.46 -24.47
N PHE A 758 -23.90 -31.42 -24.23
CA PHE A 758 -23.38 -30.06 -24.12
C PHE A 758 -22.44 -29.91 -22.91
N MET A 759 -22.81 -30.45 -21.73
CA MET A 759 -21.97 -30.38 -20.54
C MET A 759 -20.64 -31.10 -20.74
N GLU A 760 -20.63 -32.26 -21.37
CA GLU A 760 -19.39 -32.97 -21.73
C GLU A 760 -18.47 -32.10 -22.60
N THR A 761 -19.04 -31.39 -23.58
CA THR A 761 -18.29 -30.47 -24.46
C THR A 761 -17.77 -29.25 -23.69
N PHE A 762 -18.61 -28.64 -22.85
CA PHE A 762 -18.28 -27.46 -22.06
C PHE A 762 -17.15 -27.74 -21.06
N PHE A 763 -17.23 -28.84 -20.31
CA PHE A 763 -16.19 -29.22 -19.35
C PHE A 763 -14.91 -29.76 -20.00
N ALA A 764 -15.00 -30.38 -21.18
CA ALA A 764 -13.81 -30.79 -21.94
C ALA A 764 -12.93 -29.59 -22.33
N LYS A 765 -13.52 -28.42 -22.63
CA LYS A 765 -12.77 -27.17 -22.88
C LYS A 765 -12.02 -26.66 -21.64
N MET A 766 -12.38 -27.14 -20.44
CA MET A 766 -11.68 -26.85 -19.19
C MET A 766 -10.72 -27.98 -18.78
N GLY A 767 -10.51 -28.98 -19.63
CA GLY A 767 -9.67 -30.15 -19.36
C GLY A 767 -10.31 -31.19 -18.43
N VAL A 768 -11.62 -31.12 -18.17
CA VAL A 768 -12.34 -32.09 -17.35
C VAL A 768 -13.06 -33.08 -18.25
N HIS A 769 -12.63 -34.34 -18.20
CA HIS A 769 -13.17 -35.44 -19.00
C HIS A 769 -13.86 -36.50 -18.13
N GLY A 770 -14.77 -37.27 -18.72
CA GLY A 770 -15.44 -38.39 -18.06
C GLY A 770 -16.41 -37.95 -16.97
N LEU A 771 -17.42 -37.15 -17.33
CA LEU A 771 -18.42 -36.66 -16.37
C LEU A 771 -19.39 -37.76 -15.90
N ARG A 772 -19.94 -37.58 -14.70
CA ARG A 772 -21.10 -38.33 -14.21
C ARG A 772 -22.23 -37.39 -13.85
N PHE A 773 -23.46 -37.84 -14.11
CA PHE A 773 -24.66 -37.06 -13.87
C PHE A 773 -25.54 -37.77 -12.84
N LYS A 774 -26.01 -37.02 -11.84
CA LYS A 774 -26.88 -37.52 -10.78
C LYS A 774 -28.20 -36.74 -10.79
N PRO A 775 -29.37 -37.40 -10.84
CA PRO A 775 -30.65 -36.72 -10.70
C PRO A 775 -30.68 -35.87 -9.42
N ALA A 776 -31.18 -34.64 -9.56
CA ALA A 776 -31.26 -33.68 -8.47
C ALA A 776 -32.64 -33.01 -8.45
N TYR A 777 -32.82 -32.05 -7.54
CA TYR A 777 -34.03 -31.24 -7.46
C TYR A 777 -33.65 -29.77 -7.39
N ASN A 778 -34.11 -28.99 -8.36
CA ASN A 778 -34.21 -27.54 -8.20
C ASN A 778 -35.68 -27.14 -8.43
N PRO A 779 -36.24 -26.19 -7.66
CA PRO A 779 -37.65 -25.81 -7.81
C PRO A 779 -38.03 -25.34 -9.22
N TYR A 780 -37.07 -24.78 -9.94
CA TYR A 780 -37.26 -24.14 -11.24
C TYR A 780 -36.83 -24.99 -12.44
N THR A 781 -36.35 -26.23 -12.23
CA THR A 781 -36.03 -27.16 -13.33
C THR A 781 -36.71 -28.51 -13.20
N GLU A 782 -37.18 -29.04 -14.33
CA GLU A 782 -37.67 -30.40 -14.47
C GLU A 782 -37.41 -30.92 -15.90
N PRO A 783 -36.54 -31.93 -16.09
CA PRO A 783 -35.69 -32.61 -15.08
C PRO A 783 -34.47 -31.77 -14.62
N SER A 784 -33.88 -32.16 -13.48
CA SER A 784 -32.65 -31.54 -12.90
C SER A 784 -31.55 -32.58 -12.68
N MET A 785 -30.28 -32.16 -12.79
CA MET A 785 -29.12 -33.01 -12.51
C MET A 785 -27.91 -32.24 -11.96
N GLU A 786 -27.20 -32.86 -11.02
CA GLU A 786 -25.85 -32.50 -10.60
C GLU A 786 -24.81 -33.13 -11.52
N ILE A 787 -23.69 -32.43 -11.71
CA ILE A 787 -22.59 -32.81 -12.59
C ILE A 787 -21.36 -33.09 -11.71
N PHE A 788 -20.75 -34.26 -11.90
CA PHE A 788 -19.58 -34.71 -11.16
C PHE A 788 -18.39 -34.94 -12.10
N GLY A 789 -17.21 -34.47 -11.68
CA GLY A 789 -15.93 -34.75 -12.33
C GLY A 789 -15.01 -35.55 -11.40
N TRP A 790 -14.10 -36.33 -11.98
CA TRP A 790 -13.06 -37.03 -11.21
C TRP A 790 -11.92 -36.07 -10.85
N HIS A 791 -11.52 -36.03 -9.59
CA HIS A 791 -10.40 -35.21 -9.12
C HIS A 791 -9.20 -36.07 -8.75
N GLU A 792 -8.16 -36.08 -9.61
CA GLU A 792 -6.96 -36.93 -9.45
C GLU A 792 -6.27 -36.73 -8.09
N GLY A 793 -6.08 -35.48 -7.66
CA GLY A 793 -5.41 -35.18 -6.38
C GLY A 793 -6.18 -35.61 -5.12
N LEU A 794 -7.49 -35.90 -5.22
CA LEU A 794 -8.35 -36.32 -4.11
C LEU A 794 -8.82 -37.77 -4.25
N GLY A 795 -8.56 -38.41 -5.40
CA GLY A 795 -8.98 -39.78 -5.70
C GLY A 795 -10.49 -40.03 -5.58
N ARG A 796 -11.33 -39.02 -5.86
CA ARG A 796 -12.80 -39.13 -5.71
C ARG A 796 -13.56 -38.26 -6.73
N TRP A 797 -14.84 -38.60 -6.91
CA TRP A 797 -15.80 -37.77 -7.64
C TRP A 797 -16.17 -36.52 -6.83
N VAL A 798 -16.13 -35.36 -7.47
CA VAL A 798 -16.45 -34.06 -6.88
C VAL A 798 -17.56 -33.41 -7.70
N GLU A 799 -18.53 -32.79 -7.02
CA GLU A 799 -19.57 -31.99 -7.67
C GLU A 799 -18.95 -30.70 -8.24
N ILE A 800 -19.10 -30.52 -9.55
CA ILE A 800 -18.52 -29.40 -10.30
C ILE A 800 -19.58 -28.46 -10.90
N GLY A 801 -20.86 -28.81 -10.79
CA GLY A 801 -21.96 -27.95 -11.24
C GLY A 801 -23.33 -28.58 -11.04
N ASN A 802 -24.36 -27.75 -11.18
CA ASN A 802 -25.76 -28.15 -11.14
C ASN A 802 -26.45 -27.64 -12.42
N SER A 803 -27.42 -28.39 -12.93
CA SER A 803 -28.10 -28.09 -14.18
C SER A 803 -29.52 -28.64 -14.24
N GLY A 804 -30.28 -28.22 -15.24
CA GLY A 804 -31.59 -28.77 -15.54
C GLY A 804 -32.27 -28.09 -16.72
N MET A 805 -33.51 -28.47 -16.96
CA MET A 805 -34.39 -27.86 -17.96
C MET A 805 -35.43 -26.99 -17.25
N PHE A 806 -35.52 -25.70 -17.57
CA PHE A 806 -36.46 -24.82 -16.87
C PHE A 806 -37.91 -25.28 -17.04
N ARG A 807 -38.66 -25.20 -15.94
CA ARG A 807 -40.04 -25.67 -15.86
C ARG A 807 -40.96 -24.87 -16.78
N PRO A 808 -41.99 -25.51 -17.38
CA PRO A 808 -43.00 -24.79 -18.14
C PRO A 808 -43.74 -23.74 -17.29
N GLU A 809 -43.87 -23.96 -15.97
CA GLU A 809 -44.47 -22.99 -15.02
C GLU A 809 -43.62 -21.76 -14.77
N MET A 810 -42.32 -21.80 -15.08
CA MET A 810 -41.46 -20.63 -15.10
C MET A 810 -41.57 -19.91 -16.46
N LEU A 811 -41.50 -20.66 -17.56
CA LEU A 811 -41.35 -20.10 -18.90
C LEU A 811 -42.67 -19.58 -19.50
N GLN A 812 -43.77 -20.33 -19.41
CA GLN A 812 -45.04 -19.95 -20.06
C GLN A 812 -45.68 -18.68 -19.48
N PRO A 813 -45.62 -18.38 -18.16
CA PRO A 813 -46.09 -17.10 -17.64
C PRO A 813 -45.43 -15.87 -18.28
N MET A 814 -44.16 -16.01 -18.72
CA MET A 814 -43.41 -14.94 -19.41
C MET A 814 -43.93 -14.67 -20.84
N GLY A 815 -44.75 -15.56 -21.40
CA GLY A 815 -45.16 -15.54 -22.80
C GLY A 815 -44.34 -16.47 -23.71
N MET A 816 -43.46 -17.32 -23.16
CA MET A 816 -42.63 -18.21 -23.96
C MET A 816 -43.48 -19.28 -24.69
N PRO A 817 -43.19 -19.60 -25.97
CA PRO A 817 -43.88 -20.66 -26.69
C PRO A 817 -43.74 -22.04 -26.02
N LYS A 818 -44.79 -22.87 -26.09
CA LYS A 818 -44.83 -24.20 -25.44
C LYS A 818 -43.77 -25.18 -25.94
N ASP A 819 -43.35 -25.03 -27.18
CA ASP A 819 -42.36 -25.86 -27.87
C ASP A 819 -40.93 -25.35 -27.69
N MET A 820 -40.75 -24.11 -27.21
CA MET A 820 -39.45 -23.60 -26.79
C MET A 820 -39.10 -24.10 -25.40
N ARG A 821 -37.93 -24.70 -25.29
CA ARG A 821 -37.39 -25.25 -24.04
C ARG A 821 -36.10 -24.53 -23.70
N VAL A 822 -35.74 -24.53 -22.42
CA VAL A 822 -34.57 -23.80 -21.96
C VAL A 822 -33.74 -24.67 -21.02
N TYR A 823 -32.46 -24.81 -21.32
CA TYR A 823 -31.45 -25.34 -20.39
C TYR A 823 -30.97 -24.24 -19.45
N GLY A 824 -30.70 -24.58 -18.20
CA GLY A 824 -29.95 -23.76 -17.25
C GLY A 824 -28.91 -24.61 -16.54
N TRP A 825 -27.71 -24.08 -16.35
CA TRP A 825 -26.68 -24.70 -15.51
C TRP A 825 -25.81 -23.63 -14.86
N GLY A 826 -25.26 -23.98 -13.70
CA GLY A 826 -24.35 -23.11 -12.99
C GLY A 826 -23.31 -23.86 -12.17
N LEU A 827 -22.23 -23.16 -11.86
CA LEU A 827 -21.10 -23.63 -11.06
C LEU A 827 -20.45 -22.43 -10.35
N SER A 828 -19.70 -22.67 -9.27
CA SER A 828 -18.92 -21.60 -8.65
C SER A 828 -17.61 -21.38 -9.41
N LEU A 829 -17.17 -20.14 -9.49
CA LEU A 829 -15.88 -19.80 -10.10
C LEU A 829 -14.70 -20.16 -9.18
N GLU A 830 -14.92 -20.07 -7.88
CA GLU A 830 -13.90 -20.27 -6.85
C GLU A 830 -13.42 -21.71 -6.81
N ARG A 831 -14.32 -22.71 -6.91
CA ARG A 831 -13.94 -24.12 -6.77
C ARG A 831 -12.99 -24.59 -7.87
N PRO A 832 -13.23 -24.34 -9.18
CA PRO A 832 -12.26 -24.61 -10.24
C PRO A 832 -10.94 -23.84 -10.04
N THR A 833 -11.01 -22.59 -9.58
CA THR A 833 -9.82 -21.77 -9.34
C THR A 833 -8.95 -22.33 -8.21
N MET A 834 -9.57 -22.77 -7.11
CA MET A 834 -8.90 -23.42 -5.99
C MET A 834 -8.19 -24.70 -6.42
N ILE A 835 -8.85 -25.53 -7.24
CA ILE A 835 -8.25 -26.75 -7.80
C ILE A 835 -7.07 -26.40 -8.71
N LYS A 836 -7.23 -25.43 -9.62
CA LYS A 836 -6.21 -25.05 -10.61
C LYS A 836 -4.94 -24.46 -9.96
N TYR A 837 -5.10 -23.70 -8.87
CA TYR A 837 -3.99 -23.04 -8.17
C TYR A 837 -3.55 -23.77 -6.89
N GLY A 838 -4.12 -24.93 -6.57
CA GLY A 838 -3.75 -25.71 -5.38
C GLY A 838 -4.09 -25.02 -4.05
N VAL A 839 -5.16 -24.21 -4.02
CA VAL A 839 -5.60 -23.48 -2.82
C VAL A 839 -6.62 -24.31 -2.05
N SER A 840 -6.35 -24.57 -0.77
CA SER A 840 -7.23 -25.37 0.09
C SER A 840 -8.29 -24.56 0.85
N ASN A 841 -8.12 -23.23 0.95
CA ASN A 841 -8.98 -22.35 1.73
C ASN A 841 -9.46 -21.17 0.87
N ILE A 842 -10.76 -21.08 0.65
CA ILE A 842 -11.38 -20.07 -0.23
C ILE A 842 -11.08 -18.62 0.21
N ARG A 843 -10.83 -18.38 1.50
CA ARG A 843 -10.50 -17.05 2.05
C ARG A 843 -9.10 -16.56 1.68
N GLU A 844 -8.21 -17.47 1.33
CA GLU A 844 -6.89 -17.14 0.79
C GLU A 844 -6.98 -16.76 -0.69
N LEU A 845 -8.09 -17.13 -1.35
CA LEU A 845 -8.36 -16.80 -2.74
C LEU A 845 -9.22 -15.54 -2.89
N LEU A 846 -10.24 -15.32 -2.07
CA LEU A 846 -11.19 -14.21 -2.23
C LEU A 846 -11.36 -13.42 -0.92
N GLY A 847 -11.04 -12.12 -0.97
CA GLY A 847 -11.26 -11.16 0.12
C GLY A 847 -10.08 -10.23 0.37
N HIS A 848 -10.23 -9.30 1.32
CA HIS A 848 -9.18 -8.34 1.69
C HIS A 848 -7.96 -8.98 2.38
N LYS A 849 -8.04 -10.26 2.74
CA LYS A 849 -6.95 -11.03 3.37
C LYS A 849 -6.12 -11.83 2.36
N VAL A 850 -6.36 -11.65 1.07
CA VAL A 850 -5.56 -12.30 0.03
C VAL A 850 -4.09 -11.86 0.15
N ASP A 851 -3.17 -12.82 0.07
CA ASP A 851 -1.75 -12.50 0.02
C ASP A 851 -1.40 -11.91 -1.35
N LEU A 852 -0.88 -10.68 -1.37
CA LEU A 852 -0.48 -10.02 -2.61
C LEU A 852 0.70 -10.74 -3.28
N ASN A 853 1.58 -11.39 -2.52
CA ASN A 853 2.66 -12.20 -3.10
C ASN A 853 2.09 -13.41 -3.86
N PHE A 854 1.00 -14.00 -3.36
CA PHE A 854 0.27 -15.04 -4.08
C PHE A 854 -0.32 -14.48 -5.39
N VAL A 855 -0.87 -13.26 -5.38
CA VAL A 855 -1.40 -12.64 -6.61
C VAL A 855 -0.30 -12.36 -7.63
N GLU A 856 0.83 -11.81 -7.19
CA GLU A 856 1.97 -11.42 -8.04
C GLU A 856 2.76 -12.62 -8.56
N GLY A 857 3.02 -13.61 -7.72
CA GLY A 857 3.83 -14.77 -8.06
C GLY A 857 3.12 -15.81 -8.92
N ASN A 858 1.78 -15.78 -8.99
CA ASN A 858 1.03 -16.78 -9.74
C ASN A 858 0.99 -16.47 -11.25
N PRO A 859 1.22 -17.50 -12.10
CA PRO A 859 1.28 -17.32 -13.53
C PRO A 859 -0.06 -16.81 -14.11
N ALA A 860 0.02 -16.21 -15.31
CA ALA A 860 -1.17 -15.95 -16.11
C ALA A 860 -1.87 -17.28 -16.45
N VAL A 861 -3.20 -17.28 -16.43
CA VAL A 861 -3.97 -18.40 -16.99
C VAL A 861 -3.68 -18.42 -18.48
N ARG A 862 -3.05 -19.49 -18.96
CA ARG A 862 -2.89 -19.75 -20.39
C ARG A 862 -3.96 -20.75 -20.83
N LEU A 863 -4.68 -20.41 -21.90
CA LEU A 863 -5.34 -21.40 -22.73
C LEU A 863 -4.21 -22.24 -23.31
N GLU A 864 -4.21 -23.53 -22.99
CA GLU A 864 -3.24 -24.52 -23.47
C GLU A 864 -1.80 -24.35 -22.93
N LYS A 865 -1.46 -25.19 -21.97
CA LYS A 865 -0.35 -26.15 -22.16
C LYS A 865 -0.42 -27.25 -21.12
N ASP A 866 -0.38 -28.48 -21.62
CA ASP A 866 0.05 -29.67 -20.90
C ASP A 866 1.33 -29.44 -20.08
#